data_AF-A0A6A1V806-F1
#
_entry.id   AF-A0A6A1V806-F1
#
_cell.length_a   1.000
_cell.length_b   1.000
_cell.length_c   1.000
_cell.angle_alpha   90.00
_cell.angle_beta   90.00
_cell.angle_gamma   90.00
#
_symmetry.space_group_name_H-M   'P 1'
#
loop_
_entity.id
_entity.type
_entity.pdbx_description
1 polymer ?
#
loop_
_entity_poly.entity_id
_entity_poly.type
_entity_poly.pdbx_seq_one_letter_code
_entity_poly.pdbx_strand_id
1 'polypeptide(L)'
;MAEKGAEKAAVDVSVAQRTSIPSGESAVWADVSPLLEAACKDLGDGDLVHGDNFNLFAAMSALEIMDPKMDSGMVGKYYSVDEAVENGAAPVPISFEKTVDVQCTIDIMDHLLACEATWHKGHSLAQTVFSCIYLLRPDRTSSHALLHSYCRVIRATCKAVVSVVSDARTHETVGRSFLELKQCCNDLVLQFPESLEEKRKSKIEEDLFTMAYGLPLDGDGDEKCLSLLNAVEETISRQLRACKAQSSRRRVIEDVEPLQTNLDLEEGYCKALLCRLRFRKHFYHVLTSMRRPQGRGLELARKHIASCITELECVHKSSKFLRAIASGTCEDGIEDKTTASGSQPIGFDASLNCRLSAPTPPRSIKILSWKKAIEYFSKLLHHLDIICSYSLEPLLEGVLQFVVQFQKSQPDLVARAHLQLLLVQDGKLYGRESIFSVITRAAALPDVTKNHDIQKNEYIMQLGQLVINMLKILCTNAAWQRRKLGKMLQDWRVIYVQLELVFRKDFGEVSGIPDDENVCMKIFQHILVWVEEQTYWIASRFLILGFELELYSPSEYCMVYWYIYVVLIKLVEKKHIKMAARNDTSKQKVKKKRESPKDAAREYRVPPAVLFVQCQIFLVEGLTMMLAALKNEHMILQSPSPFNTEQERFIQHFELLQKACIPDHVSYPSFKESTTYARFSTLVMYNYFKDAQRIAKEVKSSFSNDPEKLAELRKIEQVAEHNSIALNLICRVGALDRSLKVSFEFSHHPYFATAVVKRS
;
A
#
# COMPACT_ATOMS: atom_id res chain seq x y z
N MET A 1 23.67 41.51 44.67
CA MET A 1 22.58 42.42 44.23
C MET A 1 22.05 41.87 42.91
N ALA A 2 20.86 41.33 42.77
CA ALA A 2 19.71 41.21 43.66
C ALA A 2 18.99 39.88 43.36
N GLU A 3 18.58 39.19 44.42
CA GLU A 3 17.59 38.13 44.41
C GLU A 3 16.18 38.71 44.22
N LYS A 4 15.30 37.94 43.55
CA LYS A 4 13.82 37.85 43.64
C LYS A 4 13.35 37.24 42.30
N GLY A 5 12.53 36.21 42.20
CA GLY A 5 11.77 35.40 43.14
C GLY A 5 10.76 34.64 42.27
N ALA A 6 10.84 33.31 42.23
CA ALA A 6 9.82 32.48 41.62
C ALA A 6 9.26 31.60 42.73
N GLU A 7 8.07 31.95 43.21
CA GLU A 7 7.29 31.18 44.18
C GLU A 7 7.06 29.77 43.64
N LYS A 8 7.74 28.78 44.22
CA LYS A 8 7.22 27.43 44.27
C LYS A 8 6.09 27.43 45.29
N ALA A 9 4.85 27.28 44.81
CA ALA A 9 3.74 26.87 45.65
C ALA A 9 4.08 25.48 46.23
N ALA A 10 4.62 25.47 47.44
CA ALA A 10 4.74 24.27 48.25
C ALA A 10 3.31 23.85 48.63
N VAL A 11 2.80 22.80 47.99
CA VAL A 11 1.64 22.09 48.50
C VAL A 11 2.13 21.34 49.74
N ASP A 12 1.83 21.90 50.91
CA ASP A 12 2.06 21.28 52.20
C ASP A 12 1.14 20.05 52.31
N VAL A 13 1.62 18.91 51.83
CA VAL A 13 0.96 17.62 52.07
C VAL A 13 1.32 17.23 53.50
N SER A 14 0.42 17.58 54.43
CA SER A 14 0.41 16.99 55.77
C SER A 14 0.58 15.48 55.64
N VAL A 15 1.61 14.92 56.28
CA VAL A 15 1.82 13.47 56.37
C VAL A 15 0.62 12.89 57.12
N ALA A 16 -0.39 12.47 56.36
CA ALA A 16 -1.50 11.69 56.86
C ALA A 16 -0.90 10.41 57.46
N GLN A 17 -1.23 10.12 58.72
CA GLN A 17 -0.95 8.83 59.34
C GLN A 17 -1.32 7.73 58.35
N ARG A 18 -0.38 6.80 58.08
CA ARG A 18 -0.56 5.66 57.18
C ARG A 18 -1.71 4.80 57.69
N THR A 19 -2.93 5.12 57.26
CA THR A 19 -4.12 4.30 57.45
C THR A 19 -3.99 3.08 56.57
N SER A 20 -4.11 1.89 57.17
CA SER A 20 -4.19 0.59 56.50
C SER A 20 -5.15 0.65 55.32
N ILE A 21 -4.68 0.24 54.14
CA ILE A 21 -5.48 0.16 52.90
C ILE A 21 -6.65 -0.81 53.17
N PRO A 22 -7.91 -0.46 52.86
CA PRO A 22 -9.04 -1.34 53.16
C PRO A 22 -8.98 -2.60 52.32
N SER A 23 -8.90 -3.75 52.98
CA SER A 23 -8.98 -5.07 52.38
C SER A 23 -10.44 -5.43 52.05
N GLY A 24 -10.70 -5.94 50.84
CA GLY A 24 -11.87 -6.80 50.65
C GLY A 24 -11.78 -8.02 51.59
N GLU A 25 -12.93 -8.63 51.94
CA GLU A 25 -13.13 -9.59 53.05
C GLU A 25 -12.19 -10.82 53.12
N SER A 26 -11.21 -10.99 52.21
CA SER A 26 -10.29 -12.13 52.18
C SER A 26 -8.81 -11.84 51.88
N ALA A 27 -8.34 -10.58 51.83
CA ALA A 27 -6.94 -10.29 51.47
C ALA A 27 -6.24 -9.30 52.42
N VAL A 28 -5.17 -9.72 53.11
CA VAL A 28 -4.33 -8.84 53.97
C VAL A 28 -3.14 -8.31 53.16
N TRP A 29 -2.96 -6.99 53.11
CA TRP A 29 -1.81 -6.33 52.49
C TRP A 29 -0.71 -6.07 53.53
N ALA A 30 0.56 -6.36 53.19
CA ALA A 30 1.72 -6.04 54.01
C ALA A 30 2.66 -5.07 53.27
N ASP A 31 3.20 -4.07 53.98
CA ASP A 31 4.15 -3.09 53.42
C ASP A 31 5.56 -3.71 53.32
N VAL A 32 6.05 -3.87 52.09
CA VAL A 32 7.39 -4.42 51.80
C VAL A 32 8.44 -3.35 51.48
N SER A 33 8.09 -2.07 51.56
CA SER A 33 9.01 -0.96 51.23
C SER A 33 10.33 -1.01 52.05
N PRO A 34 10.32 -1.28 53.37
CA PRO A 34 11.57 -1.35 54.15
C PRO A 34 12.53 -2.47 53.70
N LEU A 35 11.98 -3.60 53.24
CA LEU A 35 12.77 -4.72 52.72
C LEU A 35 13.45 -4.33 51.39
N LEU A 36 12.70 -3.69 50.49
CA LEU A 36 13.23 -3.24 49.19
C LEU A 36 14.33 -2.19 49.37
N GLU A 37 14.15 -1.22 50.28
CA GLU A 37 15.17 -0.20 50.57
C GLU A 37 16.46 -0.81 51.15
N ALA A 38 16.36 -1.81 52.03
CA ALA A 38 17.52 -2.51 52.56
C ALA A 38 18.26 -3.27 51.45
N ALA A 39 17.53 -4.06 50.65
CA ALA A 39 18.12 -4.81 49.54
C ALA A 39 18.78 -3.88 48.49
N CYS A 40 18.20 -2.71 48.21
CA CYS A 40 18.78 -1.75 47.27
C CYS A 40 20.11 -1.13 47.78
N LYS A 41 20.30 -1.02 49.11
CA LYS A 41 21.57 -0.52 49.69
C LYS A 41 22.71 -1.53 49.57
N ASP A 42 22.37 -2.82 49.46
CA ASP A 42 23.34 -3.90 49.32
C ASP A 42 23.79 -4.09 47.85
N LEU A 43 23.11 -3.49 46.88
CA LEU A 43 23.46 -3.55 45.46
C LEU A 43 24.58 -2.55 45.09
N GLY A 44 25.56 -3.00 44.32
CA GLY A 44 26.62 -2.15 43.77
C GLY A 44 26.28 -1.51 42.43
N ASP A 45 27.12 -0.58 41.97
CA ASP A 45 26.99 0.04 40.65
C ASP A 45 27.10 -1.00 39.54
N GLY A 46 26.03 -1.17 38.76
CA GLY A 46 25.94 -2.13 37.67
C GLY A 46 25.26 -3.46 38.03
N ASP A 47 24.90 -3.66 39.30
CA ASP A 47 24.12 -4.82 39.72
C ASP A 47 22.63 -4.64 39.41
N LEU A 48 21.97 -5.71 38.96
CA LEU A 48 20.54 -5.75 38.68
C LEU A 48 19.95 -7.08 39.16
N VAL A 49 18.93 -7.00 40.02
CA VAL A 49 18.15 -8.17 40.44
C VAL A 49 16.99 -8.36 39.47
N HIS A 50 16.98 -9.48 38.76
CA HIS A 50 15.90 -9.89 37.87
C HIS A 50 15.73 -11.41 37.89
N GLY A 51 14.60 -11.92 37.41
CA GLY A 51 14.42 -13.38 37.29
C GLY A 51 15.30 -13.99 36.19
N ASP A 52 15.59 -15.29 36.30
CA ASP A 52 16.49 -16.02 35.39
C ASP A 52 16.08 -15.94 33.90
N ASN A 53 14.77 -15.76 33.64
CA ASN A 53 14.20 -15.68 32.30
C ASN A 53 14.06 -14.23 31.76
N PHE A 54 14.47 -13.21 32.53
CA PHE A 54 14.34 -11.81 32.12
C PHE A 54 15.50 -11.40 31.20
N ASN A 55 15.16 -10.76 30.09
CA ASN A 55 16.13 -10.23 29.12
C ASN A 55 16.08 -8.69 29.13
N LEU A 56 17.24 -8.05 29.29
CA LEU A 56 17.38 -6.58 29.22
C LEU A 56 16.85 -5.98 27.92
N PHE A 57 16.86 -6.72 26.82
CA PHE A 57 16.23 -6.30 25.57
C PHE A 57 14.71 -6.07 25.72
N ALA A 58 14.02 -6.89 26.53
CA ALA A 58 12.60 -6.69 26.82
C ALA A 58 12.35 -5.44 27.68
N ALA A 59 13.32 -5.05 28.51
CA ALA A 59 13.25 -3.81 29.29
C ALA A 59 13.26 -2.56 28.41
N MET A 60 13.83 -2.62 27.20
CA MET A 60 13.87 -1.46 26.28
C MET A 60 12.47 -1.00 25.80
N SER A 61 11.45 -1.86 25.92
CA SER A 61 10.05 -1.52 25.62
C SER A 61 9.22 -1.14 26.85
N ALA A 62 9.84 -1.11 28.04
CA ALA A 62 9.13 -0.73 29.27
C ALA A 62 8.69 0.74 29.21
N LEU A 63 7.51 1.00 29.76
CA LEU A 63 7.05 2.37 29.98
C LEU A 63 7.59 2.89 31.31
N GLU A 64 7.94 4.17 31.32
CA GLU A 64 8.31 4.89 32.52
C GLU A 64 7.09 5.65 33.04
N ILE A 65 6.61 5.24 34.22
CA ILE A 65 5.48 5.92 34.89
C ILE A 65 5.98 7.29 35.36
N MET A 66 5.12 8.30 35.29
CA MET A 66 5.43 9.70 35.63
C MET A 66 6.34 10.43 34.63
N ASP A 67 6.74 9.81 33.51
CA ASP A 67 7.36 10.53 32.39
C ASP A 67 6.28 10.95 31.37
N PRO A 68 6.14 12.25 31.05
CA PRO A 68 5.05 12.74 30.18
C PRO A 68 5.13 12.27 28.72
N LYS A 69 6.27 11.75 28.27
CA LYS A 69 6.46 11.17 26.93
C LYS A 69 6.25 9.66 26.90
N MET A 70 6.31 8.97 28.04
CA MET A 70 6.17 7.51 28.15
C MET A 70 4.86 7.08 28.82
N ASP A 71 4.32 7.90 29.73
CA ASP A 71 3.13 7.62 30.51
C ASP A 71 1.88 8.26 29.87
N SER A 72 1.11 7.43 29.16
CA SER A 72 -0.17 7.85 28.59
C SER A 72 -1.24 8.17 29.65
N GLY A 73 -1.08 7.71 30.89
CA GLY A 73 -1.96 7.97 32.03
C GLY A 73 -1.84 9.40 32.57
N MET A 74 -0.68 10.04 32.38
CA MET A 74 -0.45 11.44 32.77
C MET A 74 -1.14 12.45 31.84
N VAL A 75 -1.29 12.10 30.56
CA VAL A 75 -1.74 13.02 29.52
C VAL A 75 -3.22 12.77 29.23
N GLY A 76 -4.11 13.32 30.06
CA GLY A 76 -5.56 13.19 29.87
C GLY A 76 -6.33 14.33 30.52
N LYS A 77 -7.27 14.91 29.77
CA LYS A 77 -8.21 15.91 30.32
C LYS A 77 -9.34 15.26 31.11
N TYR A 78 -9.72 14.04 30.74
CA TYR A 78 -10.79 13.25 31.33
C TYR A 78 -10.31 11.82 31.56
N TYR A 79 -10.75 11.18 32.65
CA TYR A 79 -10.43 9.79 32.99
C TYR A 79 -11.40 8.80 32.33
N SER A 80 -12.61 9.24 31.98
CA SER A 80 -13.61 8.41 31.30
C SER A 80 -14.47 9.20 30.32
N VAL A 81 -15.15 8.47 29.42
CA VAL A 81 -16.14 9.06 28.50
C VAL A 81 -17.29 9.70 29.27
N ASP A 82 -17.74 9.07 30.37
CA ASP A 82 -18.87 9.56 31.16
C ASP A 82 -18.49 10.84 31.92
N GLU A 83 -17.27 10.93 32.46
CA GLU A 83 -16.74 12.16 33.05
C GLU A 83 -16.62 13.29 32.00
N ALA A 84 -16.15 12.99 30.79
CA ALA A 84 -16.10 14.00 29.72
C ALA A 84 -17.50 14.55 29.39
N VAL A 85 -18.50 13.66 29.41
CA VAL A 85 -19.90 14.03 29.20
C VAL A 85 -20.44 14.89 30.35
N GLU A 86 -20.19 14.51 31.60
CA GLU A 86 -20.60 15.27 32.79
C GLU A 86 -19.98 16.68 32.83
N ASN A 87 -18.72 16.79 32.38
CA ASN A 87 -18.02 18.07 32.22
C ASN A 87 -18.41 18.85 30.96
N GLY A 88 -19.46 18.42 30.24
CA GLY A 88 -20.01 19.14 29.10
C GLY A 88 -19.17 19.10 27.82
N ALA A 89 -18.24 18.16 27.67
CA ALA A 89 -17.39 18.05 26.47
C ALA A 89 -18.19 17.72 25.20
N ALA A 90 -19.33 17.03 25.34
CA ALA A 90 -20.24 16.66 24.26
C ALA A 90 -21.70 16.97 24.65
N PRO A 91 -22.14 18.24 24.52
CA PRO A 91 -23.49 18.66 24.88
C PRO A 91 -24.54 18.10 23.91
N VAL A 92 -25.74 17.81 24.44
CA VAL A 92 -26.96 17.46 23.69
C VAL A 92 -28.17 18.11 24.38
N PRO A 93 -28.95 19.00 23.73
CA PRO A 93 -28.71 19.57 22.39
C PRO A 93 -27.36 20.30 22.33
N ILE A 94 -26.78 20.45 21.13
CA ILE A 94 -25.45 21.05 20.98
C ILE A 94 -25.51 22.52 21.40
N SER A 95 -26.57 23.22 20.97
CA SER A 95 -26.91 24.56 21.42
C SER A 95 -28.42 24.71 21.53
N PHE A 96 -28.87 25.60 22.41
CA PHE A 96 -30.28 26.02 22.45
C PHE A 96 -30.61 26.97 21.28
N GLU A 97 -29.59 27.61 20.68
CA GLU A 97 -29.76 28.42 19.49
C GLU A 97 -29.64 27.55 18.24
N LYS A 98 -30.75 27.41 17.49
CA LYS A 98 -30.85 26.54 16.31
C LYS A 98 -29.77 26.81 15.25
N THR A 99 -29.42 28.07 15.01
CA THR A 99 -28.37 28.45 14.04
C THR A 99 -26.99 27.92 14.45
N VAL A 100 -26.64 28.05 15.74
CA VAL A 100 -25.37 27.56 16.28
C VAL A 100 -25.37 26.03 16.32
N ASP A 101 -26.49 25.41 16.68
CA ASP A 101 -26.67 23.95 16.71
C ASP A 101 -26.41 23.31 15.32
N VAL A 102 -27.00 23.88 14.27
CA VAL A 102 -26.77 23.43 12.88
C VAL A 102 -25.33 23.67 12.43
N GLN A 103 -24.75 24.83 12.75
CA GLN A 103 -23.38 25.16 12.40
C GLN A 103 -22.38 24.20 13.07
N CYS A 104 -22.52 23.97 14.38
CA CYS A 104 -21.68 23.03 15.12
C CYS A 104 -21.87 21.59 14.61
N THR A 105 -23.09 21.20 14.23
CA THR A 105 -23.33 19.89 13.59
C THR A 105 -22.52 19.73 12.30
N ILE A 106 -22.47 20.76 11.45
CA ILE A 106 -21.64 20.75 10.23
C ILE A 106 -20.15 20.65 10.57
N ASP A 107 -19.70 21.38 11.59
CA ASP A 107 -18.30 21.38 12.04
C ASP A 107 -17.88 20.00 12.60
N ILE A 108 -18.76 19.32 13.33
CA ILE A 108 -18.58 17.93 13.77
C ILE A 108 -18.47 16.99 12.55
N MET A 109 -19.35 17.14 11.55
CA MET A 109 -19.33 16.31 10.34
C MET A 109 -18.02 16.46 9.55
N ASP A 110 -17.52 17.70 9.43
CA ASP A 110 -16.27 18.04 8.74
C ASP A 110 -15.05 17.51 9.51
N HIS A 111 -15.01 17.68 10.83
CA HIS A 111 -13.93 17.14 11.64
C HIS A 111 -13.89 15.61 11.60
N LEU A 112 -15.05 14.93 11.60
CA LEU A 112 -15.11 13.48 11.42
C LEU A 112 -14.56 13.03 10.06
N LEU A 113 -14.81 13.79 8.98
CA LEU A 113 -14.21 13.53 7.67
C LEU A 113 -12.69 13.63 7.73
N ALA A 114 -12.15 14.64 8.42
CA ALA A 114 -10.72 14.80 8.64
C ALA A 114 -10.12 13.67 9.50
N CYS A 115 -10.79 13.27 10.58
CA CYS A 115 -10.38 12.14 11.42
C CYS A 115 -10.32 10.83 10.63
N GLU A 116 -11.33 10.55 9.81
CA GLU A 116 -11.37 9.35 8.97
C GLU A 116 -10.27 9.35 7.89
N ALA A 117 -10.03 10.49 7.23
CA ALA A 117 -8.91 10.62 6.30
C ALA A 117 -7.55 10.42 7.00
N THR A 118 -7.40 10.95 8.22
CA THR A 118 -6.20 10.80 9.05
C THR A 118 -6.00 9.34 9.43
N TRP A 119 -7.06 8.66 9.87
CA TRP A 119 -7.03 7.22 10.15
C TRP A 119 -6.58 6.42 8.93
N HIS A 120 -7.17 6.66 7.76
CA HIS A 120 -6.80 5.97 6.53
C HIS A 120 -5.33 6.15 6.12
N LYS A 121 -4.65 7.20 6.61
CA LYS A 121 -3.21 7.45 6.41
C LYS A 121 -2.30 6.67 7.37
N GLY A 122 -2.85 5.80 8.20
CA GLY A 122 -2.08 4.92 9.08
C GLY A 122 -2.05 5.35 10.55
N HIS A 123 -2.88 6.32 10.96
CA HIS A 123 -2.98 6.72 12.37
C HIS A 123 -3.97 5.84 13.16
N SER A 124 -3.94 5.92 14.49
CA SER A 124 -4.81 5.12 15.37
C SER A 124 -6.28 5.47 15.20
N LEU A 125 -7.13 4.45 14.98
CA LEU A 125 -8.59 4.60 14.93
C LEU A 125 -9.16 5.13 16.26
N ALA A 126 -8.59 4.69 17.38
CA ALA A 126 -8.99 5.07 18.73
C ALA A 126 -8.76 6.56 19.02
N GLN A 127 -7.66 7.12 18.51
CA GLN A 127 -7.26 8.52 18.76
C GLN A 127 -7.70 9.48 17.64
N THR A 128 -8.25 8.99 16.54
CA THR A 128 -8.76 9.80 15.42
C THR A 128 -10.28 9.80 15.40
N VAL A 129 -10.93 8.83 14.75
CA VAL A 129 -12.40 8.78 14.61
C VAL A 129 -13.07 8.64 15.98
N PHE A 130 -12.59 7.73 16.83
CA PHE A 130 -13.14 7.53 18.17
C PHE A 130 -12.68 8.54 19.21
N SER A 131 -11.95 9.60 18.83
CA SER A 131 -11.88 10.80 19.67
C SER A 131 -13.25 11.47 19.82
N CYS A 132 -14.18 11.21 18.89
CA CYS A 132 -15.55 11.69 18.93
C CYS A 132 -16.38 11.00 20.02
N ILE A 133 -16.72 11.75 21.06
CA ILE A 133 -17.56 11.29 22.18
C ILE A 133 -18.95 10.87 21.69
N TYR A 134 -19.50 11.56 20.68
CA TYR A 134 -20.81 11.22 20.09
C TYR A 134 -20.82 9.83 19.43
N LEU A 135 -19.68 9.34 18.91
CA LEU A 135 -19.55 7.97 18.38
C LEU A 135 -19.44 6.91 19.48
N LEU A 136 -18.85 7.27 20.62
CA LEU A 136 -18.67 6.40 21.79
C LEU A 136 -19.98 6.19 22.57
N ARG A 137 -20.90 7.16 22.53
CA ARG A 137 -22.20 7.14 23.21
C ARG A 137 -23.34 7.46 22.21
N PRO A 138 -23.64 6.55 21.26
CA PRO A 138 -24.62 6.82 20.20
C PRO A 138 -26.03 7.06 20.72
N ASP A 139 -26.42 6.43 21.84
CA ASP A 139 -27.76 6.58 22.45
C ASP A 139 -28.08 8.03 22.84
N ARG A 140 -27.05 8.81 23.21
CA ARG A 140 -27.21 10.22 23.57
C ARG A 140 -27.63 11.10 22.40
N THR A 141 -27.29 10.69 21.17
CA THR A 141 -27.63 11.47 19.98
C THR A 141 -29.04 11.18 19.46
N SER A 142 -29.77 10.22 20.06
CA SER A 142 -31.10 9.78 19.59
C SER A 142 -32.13 10.90 19.43
N SER A 143 -32.08 11.92 20.30
CA SER A 143 -32.93 13.12 20.23
C SER A 143 -32.54 14.09 19.11
N HIS A 144 -31.36 13.95 18.53
CA HIS A 144 -30.81 14.81 17.48
C HIS A 144 -30.59 14.01 16.18
N ALA A 145 -31.67 13.87 15.38
CA ALA A 145 -31.72 12.97 14.22
C ALA A 145 -30.57 13.15 13.20
N LEU A 146 -30.14 14.40 12.93
CA LEU A 146 -29.04 14.71 12.00
C LEU A 146 -27.72 14.06 12.44
N LEU A 147 -27.24 14.46 13.62
CA LEU A 147 -26.04 13.90 14.23
C LEU A 147 -26.15 12.37 14.44
N HIS A 148 -27.29 11.87 14.92
CA HIS A 148 -27.50 10.44 15.14
C HIS A 148 -27.30 9.60 13.87
N SER A 149 -27.97 10.00 12.79
CA SER A 149 -27.87 9.30 11.50
C SER A 149 -26.46 9.38 10.92
N TYR A 150 -25.79 10.52 11.06
CA TYR A 150 -24.41 10.71 10.59
C TYR A 150 -23.41 9.85 11.39
N CYS A 151 -23.51 9.83 12.72
CA CYS A 151 -22.67 9.00 13.59
C CYS A 151 -22.78 7.51 13.25
N ARG A 152 -24.01 7.01 13.01
CA ARG A 152 -24.22 5.60 12.63
C ARG A 152 -23.62 5.26 11.27
N VAL A 153 -23.78 6.11 10.25
CA VAL A 153 -23.18 5.83 8.94
C VAL A 153 -21.65 5.89 8.99
N ILE A 154 -21.05 6.75 9.81
CA ILE A 154 -19.58 6.78 10.03
C ILE A 154 -19.09 5.47 10.64
N ARG A 155 -19.77 4.95 11.68
CA ARG A 155 -19.43 3.62 12.24
C ARG A 155 -19.51 2.54 11.17
N ALA A 156 -20.57 2.56 10.36
CA ALA A 156 -20.77 1.59 9.28
C ALA A 156 -19.69 1.70 8.17
N THR A 157 -19.24 2.91 7.80
CA THR A 157 -18.14 3.09 6.83
C THR A 157 -16.80 2.64 7.42
N CYS A 158 -16.49 3.01 8.67
CA CYS A 158 -15.29 2.54 9.36
C CYS A 158 -15.26 1.00 9.44
N LYS A 159 -16.38 0.36 9.80
CA LYS A 159 -16.51 -1.11 9.79
C LYS A 159 -16.25 -1.69 8.40
N ALA A 160 -16.85 -1.11 7.36
CA ALA A 160 -16.67 -1.57 5.99
C ALA A 160 -15.19 -1.50 5.56
N VAL A 161 -14.49 -0.42 5.89
CA VAL A 161 -13.05 -0.26 5.62
C VAL A 161 -12.22 -1.25 6.43
N VAL A 162 -12.44 -1.38 7.75
CA VAL A 162 -11.74 -2.36 8.60
C VAL A 162 -11.91 -3.77 8.06
N SER A 163 -13.12 -4.13 7.63
CA SER A 163 -13.42 -5.46 7.11
C SER A 163 -12.71 -5.68 5.77
N VAL A 164 -12.74 -4.71 4.85
CA VAL A 164 -11.99 -4.79 3.57
C VAL A 164 -10.49 -4.96 3.79
N VAL A 165 -9.90 -4.16 4.69
CA VAL A 165 -8.45 -4.24 4.98
C VAL A 165 -8.10 -5.56 5.68
N SER A 166 -8.95 -6.03 6.60
CA SER A 166 -8.77 -7.32 7.27
C SER A 166 -8.83 -8.47 6.28
N ASP A 167 -9.84 -8.51 5.40
CA ASP A 167 -10.01 -9.56 4.39
C ASP A 167 -8.85 -9.58 3.40
N ALA A 168 -8.36 -8.41 3.00
CA ALA A 168 -7.18 -8.27 2.13
C ALA A 168 -5.92 -8.87 2.81
N ARG A 169 -5.75 -8.61 4.12
CA ARG A 169 -4.56 -9.02 4.90
C ARG A 169 -4.57 -10.44 5.47
N THR A 170 -5.71 -11.04 5.83
CA THR A 170 -5.79 -12.45 6.29
C THR A 170 -5.09 -13.40 5.31
N HIS A 171 -5.15 -12.99 4.06
CA HIS A 171 -4.65 -13.63 2.88
C HIS A 171 -3.16 -13.36 2.55
N GLU A 172 -2.50 -12.39 3.21
CA GLU A 172 -1.03 -12.18 3.14
C GLU A 172 -0.24 -13.11 4.07
N THR A 173 -0.88 -13.60 5.14
CA THR A 173 -0.22 -14.36 6.22
C THR A 173 -0.16 -15.87 6.02
N VAL A 174 -0.72 -16.41 4.93
CA VAL A 174 -0.64 -17.85 4.62
C VAL A 174 0.65 -18.22 3.86
N GLY A 175 1.52 -17.24 3.58
CA GLY A 175 2.83 -17.47 2.99
C GLY A 175 3.85 -17.98 4.01
N ARG A 176 4.12 -19.30 3.98
CA ARG A 176 5.21 -20.03 4.67
C ARG A 176 5.18 -19.99 6.19
N SER A 177 4.41 -20.90 6.80
CA SER A 177 4.68 -21.51 8.12
C SER A 177 3.66 -22.62 8.42
N PHE A 178 2.46 -22.58 7.84
CA PHE A 178 1.34 -23.33 8.42
C PHE A 178 1.05 -24.71 7.79
N LEU A 179 1.46 -25.00 6.55
CA LEU A 179 1.22 -26.33 5.95
C LEU A 179 2.36 -27.34 6.21
N GLU A 180 3.62 -26.92 6.25
CA GLU A 180 4.73 -27.83 6.60
C GLU A 180 4.75 -28.19 8.10
N LEU A 181 4.28 -27.30 8.98
CA LEU A 181 4.16 -27.60 10.42
C LEU A 181 2.92 -28.44 10.76
N LYS A 182 1.85 -28.41 9.97
CA LYS A 182 0.65 -29.22 10.28
C LYS A 182 0.80 -30.69 9.88
N GLN A 183 1.64 -31.00 8.88
CA GLN A 183 1.95 -32.38 8.51
C GLN A 183 3.01 -33.01 9.44
N CYS A 184 3.91 -32.20 10.03
CA CYS A 184 4.90 -32.66 11.00
C CYS A 184 4.39 -32.71 12.46
N CYS A 185 3.29 -32.04 12.80
CA CYS A 185 2.78 -31.94 14.18
C CYS A 185 1.48 -32.71 14.43
N ASN A 186 1.28 -33.88 13.81
CA ASN A 186 0.33 -34.84 14.37
C ASN A 186 0.90 -35.64 15.55
N ASP A 187 2.21 -35.54 15.83
CA ASP A 187 2.86 -36.32 16.90
C ASP A 187 3.48 -35.49 18.05
N LEU A 188 3.32 -34.15 18.10
CA LEU A 188 3.75 -33.38 19.27
C LEU A 188 2.75 -32.29 19.66
N VAL A 189 2.12 -32.51 20.81
CA VAL A 189 1.50 -31.48 21.65
C VAL A 189 2.61 -30.57 22.17
N LEU A 190 2.91 -29.48 21.47
CA LEU A 190 3.74 -28.39 21.99
C LEU A 190 3.05 -27.04 21.78
N GLN A 191 3.03 -26.27 22.86
CA GLN A 191 2.48 -24.92 23.00
C GLN A 191 3.05 -23.98 21.92
N PHE A 192 2.17 -23.26 21.24
CA PHE A 192 2.54 -22.19 20.32
C PHE A 192 3.16 -21.00 21.10
N PRO A 193 4.28 -20.40 20.64
CA PRO A 193 4.88 -19.25 21.32
C PRO A 193 4.21 -17.92 20.90
N GLU A 194 3.85 -17.09 21.88
CA GLU A 194 3.26 -15.74 21.77
C GLU A 194 4.01 -14.78 20.82
N SER A 195 5.30 -15.03 20.57
CA SER A 195 6.17 -14.26 19.67
C SER A 195 5.67 -14.13 18.21
N LEU A 196 4.86 -15.07 17.72
CA LEU A 196 4.27 -15.03 16.37
C LEU A 196 3.07 -14.07 16.30
N GLU A 197 2.30 -13.94 17.37
CA GLU A 197 1.21 -12.95 17.45
C GLU A 197 1.76 -11.54 17.57
N GLU A 198 2.88 -11.36 18.26
CA GLU A 198 3.53 -10.07 18.44
C GLU A 198 4.15 -9.54 17.12
N LYS A 199 4.78 -10.43 16.33
CA LYS A 199 5.19 -10.12 14.94
C LYS A 199 4.00 -9.81 14.02
N ARG A 200 2.83 -10.40 14.29
CA ARG A 200 1.59 -10.12 13.55
C ARG A 200 1.03 -8.75 13.94
N LYS A 201 1.06 -8.38 15.23
CA LYS A 201 0.64 -7.08 15.77
C LYS A 201 1.52 -5.93 15.27
N SER A 202 2.84 -6.06 15.34
CA SER A 202 3.79 -5.05 14.82
C SER A 202 3.59 -4.77 13.32
N LYS A 203 3.24 -5.78 12.52
CA LYS A 203 2.97 -5.64 11.08
C LYS A 203 1.62 -4.96 10.77
N ILE A 204 0.64 -5.04 11.67
CA ILE A 204 -0.67 -4.38 11.52
C ILE A 204 -0.53 -2.86 11.62
N GLU A 205 0.38 -2.39 12.47
CA GLU A 205 0.56 -0.99 12.85
C GLU A 205 1.28 -0.11 11.81
N GLU A 206 1.93 -0.67 10.79
CA GLU A 206 2.69 0.12 9.79
C GLU A 206 1.83 0.73 8.66
N ASP A 207 0.74 0.07 8.25
CA ASP A 207 -0.09 0.51 7.11
C ASP A 207 -1.47 1.06 7.56
N LEU A 208 -2.10 0.49 8.61
CA LEU A 208 -3.35 0.97 9.22
C LEU A 208 -3.63 0.29 10.56
N PHE A 209 -3.83 1.10 11.59
CA PHE A 209 -4.31 0.63 12.89
C PHE A 209 -5.79 0.23 12.78
N THR A 210 -6.02 -1.06 12.59
CA THR A 210 -7.38 -1.66 12.59
C THR A 210 -7.83 -2.10 13.98
N MET A 211 -6.93 -2.09 14.98
CA MET A 211 -7.28 -2.44 16.35
C MET A 211 -8.21 -1.38 16.93
N ALA A 212 -9.44 -1.78 17.22
CA ALA A 212 -10.42 -0.94 17.88
C ALA A 212 -10.29 -0.98 19.41
N TYR A 213 -9.46 -1.84 20.01
CA TYR A 213 -9.29 -1.95 21.47
C TYR A 213 -10.64 -2.07 22.24
N GLY A 214 -11.58 -2.83 21.69
CA GLY A 214 -12.93 -2.99 22.26
C GLY A 214 -13.89 -1.81 21.99
N LEU A 215 -13.48 -0.81 21.21
CA LEU A 215 -14.34 0.31 20.81
C LEU A 215 -15.51 -0.16 19.93
N PRO A 216 -16.69 0.46 20.08
CA PRO A 216 -17.93 -0.01 19.47
C PRO A 216 -17.96 0.32 17.97
N LEU A 217 -17.30 -0.50 17.16
CA LEU A 217 -17.46 -0.52 15.70
C LEU A 217 -18.78 -1.14 15.27
N ASP A 218 -19.37 -1.96 16.15
CA ASP A 218 -20.68 -2.59 15.99
C ASP A 218 -21.56 -2.26 17.20
N GLY A 219 -22.83 -1.95 16.92
CA GLY A 219 -23.84 -1.66 17.94
C GLY A 219 -25.24 -1.93 17.41
N ASP A 220 -26.19 -2.09 18.34
CA ASP A 220 -27.57 -2.40 17.98
C ASP A 220 -28.19 -1.29 17.10
N GLY A 221 -28.86 -1.70 16.03
CA GLY A 221 -29.48 -0.82 15.04
C GLY A 221 -28.57 -0.23 13.96
N ASP A 222 -27.26 -0.50 13.94
CA ASP A 222 -26.34 0.04 12.91
C ASP A 222 -26.65 -0.50 11.50
N GLU A 223 -27.34 -1.64 11.39
CA GLU A 223 -27.86 -2.17 10.11
C GLU A 223 -28.91 -1.26 9.47
N LYS A 224 -29.59 -0.42 10.26
CA LYS A 224 -30.60 0.55 9.80
C LYS A 224 -30.00 1.93 9.51
N CYS A 225 -28.67 2.10 9.55
CA CYS A 225 -28.03 3.41 9.37
C CYS A 225 -28.49 4.14 8.08
N LEU A 226 -28.62 3.42 6.95
CA LEU A 226 -29.06 4.00 5.69
C LEU A 226 -30.53 4.44 5.71
N SER A 227 -31.43 3.72 6.38
CA SER A 227 -32.84 4.13 6.42
C SER A 227 -33.02 5.41 7.24
N LEU A 228 -32.31 5.53 8.37
CA LEU A 228 -32.27 6.76 9.16
C LEU A 228 -31.67 7.93 8.37
N LEU A 229 -30.53 7.71 7.71
CA LEU A 229 -29.86 8.74 6.90
C LEU A 229 -30.75 9.23 5.76
N ASN A 230 -31.46 8.32 5.07
CA ASN A 230 -32.39 8.67 4.01
C ASN A 230 -33.58 9.49 4.51
N ALA A 231 -34.16 9.15 5.67
CA ALA A 231 -35.28 9.90 6.25
C ALA A 231 -34.87 11.34 6.61
N VAL A 232 -33.67 11.52 7.15
CA VAL A 232 -33.09 12.83 7.46
C VAL A 232 -32.79 13.62 6.17
N GLU A 233 -32.19 12.98 5.16
CA GLU A 233 -31.93 13.61 3.86
C GLU A 233 -33.22 14.05 3.17
N GLU A 234 -34.28 13.23 3.20
CA GLU A 234 -35.57 13.57 2.61
C GLU A 234 -36.22 14.76 3.32
N THR A 235 -36.11 14.82 4.65
CA THR A 235 -36.61 15.93 5.47
C THR A 235 -35.93 17.25 5.11
N ILE A 236 -34.59 17.27 5.05
CA ILE A 236 -33.86 18.48 4.62
C ILE A 236 -34.14 18.80 3.14
N SER A 237 -34.32 17.79 2.29
CA SER A 237 -34.65 18.00 0.88
C SER A 237 -36.05 18.60 0.68
N ARG A 238 -37.01 18.25 1.55
CA ARG A 238 -38.33 18.92 1.60
C ARG A 238 -38.17 20.38 2.04
N GLN A 239 -37.35 20.62 3.06
CA GLN A 239 -37.10 21.98 3.56
C GLN A 239 -36.42 22.87 2.50
N LEU A 240 -35.40 22.38 1.81
CA LEU A 240 -34.74 23.10 0.72
C LEU A 240 -35.72 23.44 -0.42
N ARG A 241 -36.67 22.53 -0.73
CA ARG A 241 -37.71 22.79 -1.73
C ARG A 241 -38.70 23.86 -1.26
N ALA A 242 -39.09 23.85 0.02
CA ALA A 242 -39.95 24.86 0.60
C ALA A 242 -39.30 26.26 0.56
N CYS A 243 -38.01 26.37 0.88
CA CYS A 243 -37.24 27.62 0.81
C CYS A 243 -37.25 28.22 -0.62
N LYS A 244 -37.04 27.37 -1.64
CA LYS A 244 -37.06 27.80 -3.05
C LYS A 244 -38.47 28.17 -3.57
N ALA A 245 -39.52 27.60 -2.99
CA ALA A 245 -40.90 27.94 -3.33
C ALA A 245 -41.30 29.31 -2.73
N GLN A 246 -40.82 29.63 -1.53
CA GLN A 246 -41.04 30.93 -0.89
C GLN A 246 -40.38 32.09 -1.65
N SER A 247 -39.17 31.90 -2.20
CA SER A 247 -38.51 32.91 -3.04
C SER A 247 -39.19 33.14 -4.41
N SER A 248 -40.09 32.25 -4.84
CA SER A 248 -40.80 32.31 -6.13
C SER A 248 -42.29 32.72 -6.04
N ARG A 249 -42.75 33.28 -4.92
CA ARG A 249 -44.15 33.75 -4.68
C ARG A 249 -45.25 32.70 -4.99
N ARG A 250 -45.02 31.42 -4.70
CA ARG A 250 -46.09 30.39 -4.74
C ARG A 250 -46.20 29.66 -3.39
N ARG A 251 -47.35 29.89 -2.72
CA ARG A 251 -47.98 29.26 -1.54
C ARG A 251 -47.10 28.49 -0.53
N VAL A 252 -47.27 28.88 0.74
CA VAL A 252 -46.77 28.28 1.98
C VAL A 252 -47.17 26.82 2.09
N ILE A 253 -46.20 25.93 2.36
CA ILE A 253 -46.45 24.60 2.92
C ILE A 253 -46.30 24.76 4.43
N GLU A 254 -47.39 24.63 5.18
CA GLU A 254 -47.48 24.97 6.62
C GLU A 254 -46.81 23.96 7.57
N ASP A 255 -46.23 22.86 7.07
CA ASP A 255 -45.77 21.71 7.89
C ASP A 255 -44.24 21.49 7.95
N VAL A 256 -43.40 22.47 7.56
CA VAL A 256 -41.93 22.28 7.60
C VAL A 256 -41.25 23.28 8.54
N GLU A 257 -40.72 22.74 9.65
CA GLU A 257 -39.99 23.52 10.65
C GLU A 257 -38.60 23.94 10.11
N PRO A 258 -38.23 25.24 10.20
CA PRO A 258 -36.89 25.70 9.83
C PRO A 258 -35.78 25.04 10.65
N LEU A 259 -34.68 24.72 9.97
CA LEU A 259 -33.48 24.17 10.60
C LEU A 259 -32.81 25.19 11.52
N GLN A 260 -32.90 26.47 11.19
CA GLN A 260 -32.29 27.55 11.95
C GLN A 260 -33.18 28.81 12.01
N THR A 261 -32.76 29.81 12.79
CA THR A 261 -33.61 30.96 13.15
C THR A 261 -33.68 32.04 12.05
N ASN A 262 -32.61 32.24 11.29
CA ASN A 262 -32.48 33.27 10.25
C ASN A 262 -32.80 32.72 8.85
N LEU A 263 -34.02 32.92 8.37
CA LEU A 263 -34.52 32.37 7.09
C LEU A 263 -33.63 32.65 5.86
N ASP A 264 -32.86 33.75 5.84
CA ASP A 264 -31.96 34.08 4.72
C ASP A 264 -30.80 33.08 4.57
N LEU A 265 -30.41 32.43 5.67
CA LEU A 265 -29.32 31.44 5.71
C LEU A 265 -29.80 30.01 5.48
N GLU A 266 -31.12 29.78 5.52
CA GLU A 266 -31.74 28.44 5.51
C GLU A 266 -31.35 27.65 4.25
N GLU A 267 -31.39 28.29 3.07
CA GLU A 267 -31.01 27.64 1.82
C GLU A 267 -29.53 27.19 1.83
N GLY A 268 -28.64 28.02 2.39
CA GLY A 268 -27.21 27.71 2.49
C GLY A 268 -26.94 26.55 3.43
N TYR A 269 -27.56 26.54 4.61
CA TYR A 269 -27.45 25.45 5.58
C TYR A 269 -28.04 24.13 5.06
N CYS A 270 -29.21 24.17 4.42
CA CYS A 270 -29.80 22.99 3.78
C CYS A 270 -28.86 22.39 2.73
N LYS A 271 -28.26 23.21 1.86
CA LYS A 271 -27.29 22.75 0.85
C LYS A 271 -26.05 22.15 1.49
N ALA A 272 -25.49 22.81 2.51
CA ALA A 272 -24.29 22.36 3.21
C ALA A 272 -24.48 21.02 3.94
N LEU A 273 -25.65 20.80 4.55
CA LEU A 273 -26.00 19.51 5.18
C LEU A 273 -26.23 18.42 4.14
N LEU A 274 -27.04 18.70 3.11
CA LEU A 274 -27.40 17.71 2.09
C LEU A 274 -26.17 17.13 1.38
N CYS A 275 -25.20 17.97 0.99
CA CYS A 275 -24.02 17.45 0.31
C CYS A 275 -23.18 16.52 1.19
N ARG A 276 -23.09 16.79 2.51
CA ARG A 276 -22.39 15.93 3.46
C ARG A 276 -23.13 14.60 3.67
N LEU A 277 -24.45 14.65 3.87
CA LEU A 277 -25.27 13.45 4.05
C LEU A 277 -25.26 12.56 2.79
N ARG A 278 -25.41 13.15 1.60
CA ARG A 278 -25.39 12.43 0.33
C ARG A 278 -24.02 11.86 0.01
N PHE A 279 -22.94 12.61 0.27
CA PHE A 279 -21.59 12.09 0.17
C PHE A 279 -21.42 10.84 1.03
N ARG A 280 -21.83 10.87 2.31
CA ARG A 280 -21.72 9.70 3.20
C ARG A 280 -22.56 8.52 2.73
N LYS A 281 -23.80 8.77 2.33
CA LYS A 281 -24.68 7.74 1.77
C LYS A 281 -24.04 7.06 0.56
N HIS A 282 -23.60 7.85 -0.41
CA HIS A 282 -22.99 7.32 -1.63
C HIS A 282 -21.66 6.62 -1.34
N PHE A 283 -20.83 7.16 -0.46
CA PHE A 283 -19.55 6.54 -0.09
C PHE A 283 -19.75 5.17 0.54
N TYR A 284 -20.73 5.02 1.45
CA TYR A 284 -21.10 3.71 2.00
C TYR A 284 -21.58 2.73 0.90
N HIS A 285 -22.38 3.21 -0.06
CA HIS A 285 -22.77 2.40 -1.21
C HIS A 285 -21.60 2.00 -2.11
N VAL A 286 -20.58 2.85 -2.29
CA VAL A 286 -19.35 2.49 -3.00
C VAL A 286 -18.66 1.31 -2.32
N LEU A 287 -18.39 1.43 -1.01
CA LEU A 287 -17.69 0.39 -0.24
C LEU A 287 -18.43 -0.95 -0.26
N THR A 288 -19.77 -0.93 -0.12
CA THR A 288 -20.59 -2.14 -0.13
C THR A 288 -20.77 -2.75 -1.52
N SER A 289 -20.90 -1.94 -2.57
CA SER A 289 -21.06 -2.43 -3.95
C SER A 289 -19.79 -3.09 -4.47
N MET A 290 -18.61 -2.54 -4.13
CA MET A 290 -17.32 -3.09 -4.53
C MET A 290 -17.01 -4.47 -3.92
N ARG A 291 -17.69 -4.86 -2.84
CA ARG A 291 -17.56 -6.22 -2.25
C ARG A 291 -18.18 -7.32 -3.11
N ARG A 292 -19.04 -6.94 -4.06
CA ARG A 292 -19.69 -7.86 -5.00
C ARG A 292 -19.22 -7.50 -6.41
N PRO A 293 -17.96 -7.82 -6.78
CA PRO A 293 -17.46 -7.53 -8.12
C PRO A 293 -18.20 -8.32 -9.21
N GLN A 294 -18.93 -9.38 -8.81
CA GLN A 294 -19.79 -10.16 -9.69
C GLN A 294 -21.10 -9.43 -10.00
N GLY A 295 -21.47 -9.39 -11.29
CA GLY A 295 -22.70 -8.72 -11.75
C GLY A 295 -22.52 -7.22 -11.96
N ARG A 296 -23.52 -6.41 -11.57
CA ARG A 296 -23.53 -4.94 -11.75
C ARG A 296 -22.89 -4.17 -10.59
N GLY A 297 -22.22 -4.84 -9.64
CA GLY A 297 -21.67 -4.19 -8.44
C GLY A 297 -20.65 -3.09 -8.76
N LEU A 298 -19.72 -3.35 -9.68
CA LEU A 298 -18.74 -2.34 -10.11
C LEU A 298 -19.41 -1.18 -10.87
N GLU A 299 -20.38 -1.45 -11.74
CA GLU A 299 -21.15 -0.41 -12.46
C GLU A 299 -21.93 0.48 -11.48
N LEU A 300 -22.56 -0.10 -10.46
CA LEU A 300 -23.25 0.63 -9.40
C LEU A 300 -22.27 1.44 -8.56
N ALA A 301 -21.11 0.88 -8.22
CA ALA A 301 -20.05 1.60 -7.53
C ALA A 301 -19.61 2.83 -8.32
N ARG A 302 -19.40 2.73 -9.65
CA ARG A 302 -19.05 3.87 -10.50
C ARG A 302 -20.11 4.98 -10.48
N LYS A 303 -21.40 4.62 -10.54
CA LYS A 303 -22.49 5.60 -10.43
C LYS A 303 -22.43 6.35 -9.09
N HIS A 304 -22.22 5.61 -8.00
CA HIS A 304 -22.08 6.22 -6.68
C HIS A 304 -20.79 7.02 -6.53
N ILE A 305 -19.68 6.61 -7.15
CA ILE A 305 -18.42 7.39 -7.17
C ILE A 305 -18.63 8.73 -7.87
N ALA A 306 -19.31 8.75 -9.01
CA ALA A 306 -19.64 10.00 -9.71
C ALA A 306 -20.51 10.94 -8.84
N SER A 307 -21.49 10.38 -8.12
CA SER A 307 -22.28 11.14 -7.14
C SER A 307 -21.42 11.63 -5.98
N CYS A 308 -20.52 10.81 -5.44
CA CYS A 308 -19.59 11.24 -4.37
C CYS A 308 -18.70 12.41 -4.80
N ILE A 309 -18.13 12.36 -6.00
CA ILE A 309 -17.29 13.45 -6.53
C ILE A 309 -18.10 14.75 -6.62
N THR A 310 -19.30 14.67 -7.18
CA THR A 310 -20.21 15.83 -7.29
C THR A 310 -20.56 16.41 -5.92
N GLU A 311 -20.91 15.55 -4.96
CA GLU A 311 -21.27 16.00 -3.61
C GLU A 311 -20.06 16.53 -2.83
N LEU A 312 -18.86 15.97 -3.04
CA LEU A 312 -17.62 16.45 -2.43
C LEU A 312 -17.22 17.84 -2.98
N GLU A 313 -17.45 18.10 -4.26
CA GLU A 313 -17.32 19.45 -4.82
C GLU A 313 -18.31 20.43 -4.19
N CYS A 314 -19.55 20.00 -3.94
CA CYS A 314 -20.54 20.81 -3.23
C CYS A 314 -20.11 21.09 -1.77
N VAL A 315 -19.56 20.09 -1.07
CA VAL A 315 -18.95 20.27 0.26
C VAL A 315 -17.85 21.34 0.18
N HIS A 316 -16.95 21.24 -0.80
CA HIS A 316 -15.88 22.21 -0.99
C HIS A 316 -16.42 23.64 -1.24
N LYS A 317 -17.41 23.78 -2.13
CA LYS A 317 -18.06 25.07 -2.44
C LYS A 317 -18.80 25.66 -1.23
N SER A 318 -19.36 24.83 -0.35
CA SER A 318 -20.08 25.28 0.85
C SER A 318 -19.20 26.02 1.87
N SER A 319 -17.87 25.84 1.83
CA SER A 319 -16.94 26.52 2.73
C SER A 319 -17.01 28.04 2.68
N LYS A 320 -17.21 28.63 1.49
CA LYS A 320 -17.32 30.09 1.34
C LYS A 320 -18.48 30.66 2.14
N PHE A 321 -19.63 29.97 2.11
CA PHE A 321 -20.81 30.33 2.88
C PHE A 321 -20.57 30.19 4.39
N LEU A 322 -20.04 29.05 4.82
CA LEU A 322 -19.80 28.77 6.24
C LEU A 322 -18.77 29.73 6.87
N ARG A 323 -17.73 30.11 6.14
CA ARG A 323 -16.73 31.08 6.60
C ARG A 323 -17.28 32.50 6.72
N ALA A 324 -18.14 32.92 5.79
CA ALA A 324 -18.75 34.24 5.84
C ALA A 324 -19.56 34.44 7.13
N ILE A 325 -20.23 33.39 7.60
CA ILE A 325 -21.03 33.40 8.82
C ILE A 325 -20.16 33.33 10.09
N ALA A 326 -19.04 32.61 10.05
CA ALA A 326 -18.16 32.39 11.20
C ALA A 326 -17.23 33.59 11.54
N SER A 327 -17.39 34.75 10.89
CA SER A 327 -16.44 35.88 10.91
C SER A 327 -16.19 36.44 12.33
N GLY A 328 -15.11 35.98 12.95
CA GLY A 328 -14.56 36.48 14.22
C GLY A 328 -13.10 36.04 14.51
N THR A 329 -12.39 35.40 13.57
CA THR A 329 -11.02 34.93 13.77
C THR A 329 -10.06 35.40 12.67
N CYS A 330 -8.88 35.85 13.10
CA CYS A 330 -7.78 36.37 12.29
C CYS A 330 -7.37 35.39 11.16
N GLU A 331 -6.95 35.91 10.00
CA GLU A 331 -6.59 35.12 8.80
C GLU A 331 -5.38 34.18 8.98
N ASP A 332 -4.62 34.33 10.07
CA ASP A 332 -3.46 33.49 10.35
C ASP A 332 -3.86 32.07 10.81
N GLY A 333 -3.47 31.07 10.02
CA GLY A 333 -3.60 29.63 10.36
C GLY A 333 -4.79 28.88 9.76
N ILE A 334 -5.48 29.45 8.76
CA ILE A 334 -6.67 28.84 8.13
C ILE A 334 -6.36 27.51 7.42
N GLU A 335 -5.15 27.33 6.86
CA GLU A 335 -4.81 26.10 6.12
C GLU A 335 -4.74 24.84 6.99
N ASP A 336 -4.56 25.00 8.30
CA ASP A 336 -4.40 23.90 9.27
C ASP A 336 -5.71 23.56 10.01
N LYS A 337 -6.82 24.27 9.75
CA LYS A 337 -8.12 24.00 10.37
C LYS A 337 -8.75 22.72 9.84
N THR A 338 -9.50 22.03 10.70
CA THR A 338 -10.13 20.72 10.42
C THR A 338 -11.61 20.82 9.99
N THR A 339 -12.18 22.03 9.96
CA THR A 339 -13.57 22.32 9.60
C THR A 339 -13.66 23.29 8.43
N ALA A 340 -14.76 23.28 7.67
CA ALA A 340 -14.94 24.20 6.54
C ALA A 340 -15.08 25.67 6.99
N SER A 341 -15.73 25.88 8.14
CA SER A 341 -15.95 27.19 8.78
C SER A 341 -14.69 27.81 9.37
N GLY A 342 -13.71 26.97 9.78
CA GLY A 342 -12.54 27.39 10.55
C GLY A 342 -12.73 27.32 12.07
N SER A 343 -13.94 27.05 12.53
CA SER A 343 -14.30 26.90 13.94
C SER A 343 -13.72 25.61 14.55
N GLN A 344 -13.45 25.63 15.86
CA GLN A 344 -13.06 24.42 16.58
C GLN A 344 -14.27 23.49 16.74
N PRO A 345 -14.14 22.19 16.44
CA PRO A 345 -15.22 21.23 16.62
C PRO A 345 -15.42 20.90 18.11
N ILE A 346 -16.64 20.57 18.48
CA ILE A 346 -17.01 20.17 19.85
C ILE A 346 -17.17 18.64 19.95
N GLY A 347 -17.03 18.07 21.15
CA GLY A 347 -17.25 16.64 21.37
C GLY A 347 -16.09 15.72 20.98
N PHE A 348 -14.86 16.26 20.85
CA PHE A 348 -13.68 15.48 20.48
C PHE A 348 -12.57 15.59 21.54
N ASP A 349 -12.00 14.45 21.91
CA ASP A 349 -10.82 14.38 22.75
C ASP A 349 -10.00 13.12 22.40
N ALA A 350 -8.79 13.32 21.87
CA ALA A 350 -7.91 12.23 21.43
C ALA A 350 -7.26 11.47 22.60
N SER A 351 -7.27 12.04 23.82
CA SER A 351 -6.69 11.45 25.03
C SER A 351 -7.59 10.41 25.69
N LEU A 352 -8.91 10.45 25.44
CA LEU A 352 -9.90 9.57 26.07
C LEU A 352 -9.58 8.08 25.94
N ASN A 353 -9.11 7.67 24.77
CA ASN A 353 -8.83 6.26 24.47
C ASN A 353 -7.34 5.90 24.60
N CYS A 354 -6.48 6.82 25.07
CA CYS A 354 -5.05 6.54 25.25
C CYS A 354 -4.83 5.37 26.22
N ARG A 355 -5.66 5.26 27.27
CA ARG A 355 -5.60 4.17 28.26
C ARG A 355 -6.10 2.82 27.76
N LEU A 356 -6.89 2.82 26.67
CA LEU A 356 -7.33 1.59 25.99
C LEU A 356 -6.26 1.06 25.02
N SER A 357 -5.31 1.91 24.64
CA SER A 357 -4.25 1.55 23.72
C SER A 357 -3.25 0.59 24.38
N ALA A 358 -2.50 -0.16 23.56
CA ALA A 358 -1.38 -0.95 24.06
C ALA A 358 -0.40 -0.05 24.85
N PRO A 359 0.30 -0.58 25.87
CA PRO A 359 1.28 0.17 26.67
C PRO A 359 2.41 0.65 25.76
N THR A 360 2.19 1.83 25.18
CA THR A 360 3.07 2.47 24.21
C THR A 360 3.15 3.95 24.59
N PRO A 361 4.29 4.60 24.31
CA PRO A 361 4.44 6.02 24.56
C PRO A 361 3.29 6.83 23.90
N PRO A 362 2.74 7.86 24.58
CA PRO A 362 1.71 8.73 24.01
C PRO A 362 2.15 9.31 22.67
N ARG A 363 1.37 9.04 21.61
CA ARG A 363 1.58 9.58 20.26
C ARG A 363 0.73 10.83 20.03
N SER A 364 1.36 11.96 19.69
CA SER A 364 0.65 13.15 19.23
C SER A 364 0.23 12.99 17.77
N ILE A 365 -1.08 12.84 17.52
CA ILE A 365 -1.61 12.71 16.17
C ILE A 365 -2.12 14.08 15.71
N LYS A 366 -1.50 14.63 14.65
CA LYS A 366 -2.01 15.82 13.97
C LYS A 366 -3.11 15.41 12.99
N ILE A 367 -4.35 15.77 13.29
CA ILE A 367 -5.48 15.57 12.36
C ILE A 367 -5.25 16.37 11.08
N LEU A 368 -5.54 15.76 9.93
CA LEU A 368 -5.46 16.42 8.63
C LEU A 368 -6.35 17.67 8.60
N SER A 369 -5.91 18.71 7.91
CA SER A 369 -6.77 19.86 7.66
C SER A 369 -7.93 19.49 6.75
N TRP A 370 -9.02 20.25 6.83
CA TRP A 370 -10.24 20.01 6.05
C TRP A 370 -9.96 19.94 4.54
N LYS A 371 -9.09 20.84 4.05
CA LYS A 371 -8.66 20.86 2.64
C LYS A 371 -7.95 19.56 2.25
N LYS A 372 -6.98 19.12 3.07
CA LYS A 372 -6.25 17.85 2.87
C LYS A 372 -7.18 16.63 2.95
N ALA A 373 -8.21 16.68 3.81
CA ALA A 373 -9.21 15.61 3.90
C ALA A 373 -10.05 15.50 2.61
N ILE A 374 -10.49 16.64 2.04
CA ILE A 374 -11.19 16.66 0.75
C ILE A 374 -10.29 16.14 -0.38
N GLU A 375 -9.05 16.61 -0.45
CA GLU A 375 -8.06 16.13 -1.43
C GLU A 375 -7.84 14.62 -1.31
N TYR A 376 -7.75 14.11 -0.08
CA TYR A 376 -7.64 12.68 0.19
C TYR A 376 -8.84 11.89 -0.36
N PHE A 377 -10.08 12.27 -0.02
CA PHE A 377 -11.26 11.55 -0.50
C PHE A 377 -11.45 11.67 -2.01
N SER A 378 -11.10 12.81 -2.61
CA SER A 378 -11.09 12.97 -4.07
C SER A 378 -10.10 12.01 -4.73
N LYS A 379 -8.88 11.92 -4.20
CA LYS A 379 -7.85 10.98 -4.68
C LYS A 379 -8.31 9.53 -4.51
N LEU A 380 -8.88 9.18 -3.36
CA LEU A 380 -9.41 7.85 -3.08
C LEU A 380 -10.50 7.48 -4.08
N LEU A 381 -11.50 8.34 -4.29
CA LEU A 381 -12.60 8.10 -5.24
C LEU A 381 -12.10 7.90 -6.67
N HIS A 382 -11.12 8.68 -7.10
CA HIS A 382 -10.52 8.52 -8.42
C HIS A 382 -9.83 7.14 -8.57
N HIS A 383 -9.07 6.72 -7.56
CA HIS A 383 -8.46 5.39 -7.55
C HIS A 383 -9.50 4.26 -7.52
N LEU A 384 -10.60 4.41 -6.78
CA LEU A 384 -11.69 3.43 -6.77
C LEU A 384 -12.40 3.38 -8.13
N ASP A 385 -12.54 4.50 -8.86
CA ASP A 385 -13.12 4.50 -10.21
C ASP A 385 -12.21 3.75 -11.20
N ILE A 386 -10.89 3.96 -11.12
CA ILE A 386 -9.91 3.21 -11.92
C ILE A 386 -10.09 1.71 -11.70
N ILE A 387 -10.17 1.27 -10.43
CA ILE A 387 -10.41 -0.14 -10.08
C ILE A 387 -11.74 -0.65 -10.67
N CYS A 388 -12.82 0.11 -10.55
CA CYS A 388 -14.14 -0.29 -11.06
C CYS A 388 -14.25 -0.25 -12.59
N SER A 389 -13.40 0.54 -13.26
CA SER A 389 -13.36 0.65 -14.73
C SER A 389 -12.53 -0.44 -15.40
N TYR A 390 -11.74 -1.18 -14.63
CA TYR A 390 -10.82 -2.18 -15.15
C TYR A 390 -11.58 -3.37 -15.78
N SER A 391 -11.17 -3.75 -17.00
CA SER A 391 -11.71 -4.92 -17.70
C SER A 391 -11.24 -6.20 -17.01
N LEU A 392 -12.16 -7.02 -16.52
CA LEU A 392 -11.88 -8.27 -15.79
C LEU A 392 -11.45 -9.42 -16.74
N GLU A 393 -10.57 -9.12 -17.69
CA GLU A 393 -9.99 -10.11 -18.60
C GLU A 393 -9.02 -11.03 -17.86
N PRO A 394 -9.09 -12.35 -18.06
CA PRO A 394 -8.33 -13.31 -17.26
C PRO A 394 -6.92 -13.55 -17.82
N LEU A 395 -6.26 -12.48 -18.29
CA LEU A 395 -4.90 -12.50 -18.84
C LEU A 395 -3.91 -11.99 -17.80
N LEU A 396 -3.13 -12.90 -17.20
CA LEU A 396 -2.22 -12.59 -16.10
C LEU A 396 -1.25 -11.43 -16.40
N GLU A 397 -0.63 -11.40 -17.59
CA GLU A 397 0.29 -10.30 -17.97
C GLU A 397 -0.40 -8.93 -17.93
N GLY A 398 -1.66 -8.87 -18.39
CA GLY A 398 -2.47 -7.65 -18.33
C GLY A 398 -2.77 -7.24 -16.89
N VAL A 399 -3.07 -8.20 -16.02
CA VAL A 399 -3.27 -7.96 -14.57
C VAL A 399 -1.98 -7.42 -13.94
N LEU A 400 -0.83 -8.06 -14.19
CA LEU A 400 0.46 -7.64 -13.64
C LEU A 400 0.82 -6.22 -14.09
N GLN A 401 0.64 -5.92 -15.39
CA GLN A 401 0.87 -4.58 -15.94
C GLN A 401 -0.05 -3.55 -15.28
N PHE A 402 -1.34 -3.85 -15.16
CA PHE A 402 -2.31 -2.96 -14.52
C PHE A 402 -1.96 -2.69 -13.06
N VAL A 403 -1.62 -3.71 -12.27
CA VAL A 403 -1.28 -3.53 -10.85
C VAL A 403 -0.02 -2.68 -10.71
N VAL A 404 1.04 -2.98 -11.47
CA VAL A 404 2.27 -2.18 -11.44
C VAL A 404 1.99 -0.72 -11.83
N GLN A 405 1.16 -0.49 -12.84
CA GLN A 405 0.78 0.85 -13.27
C GLN A 405 -0.07 1.58 -12.23
N PHE A 406 -1.05 0.90 -11.65
CA PHE A 406 -1.87 1.44 -10.57
C PHE A 406 -1.01 1.85 -9.37
N GLN A 407 0.02 1.08 -9.03
CA GLN A 407 0.95 1.46 -7.95
C GLN A 407 1.75 2.73 -8.24
N LYS A 408 2.02 3.04 -9.52
CA LYS A 408 2.69 4.30 -9.90
C LYS A 408 1.84 5.55 -9.58
N SER A 409 0.52 5.41 -9.46
CA SER A 409 -0.36 6.52 -9.00
C SER A 409 -0.32 6.73 -7.48
N GLN A 410 0.51 5.95 -6.75
CA GLN A 410 0.65 5.98 -5.29
C GLN A 410 -0.70 5.87 -4.56
N PRO A 411 -1.42 4.73 -4.72
CA PRO A 411 -2.70 4.50 -4.10
C PRO A 411 -2.58 4.33 -2.58
N ASP A 412 -3.50 4.96 -1.86
CA ASP A 412 -3.64 4.81 -0.42
C ASP A 412 -4.13 3.40 -0.04
N LEU A 413 -3.97 3.01 1.23
CA LEU A 413 -4.24 1.64 1.67
C LEU A 413 -5.65 1.16 1.31
N VAL A 414 -6.67 1.99 1.50
CA VAL A 414 -8.07 1.60 1.24
C VAL A 414 -8.25 1.18 -0.22
N ALA A 415 -7.68 1.94 -1.16
CA ALA A 415 -7.71 1.58 -2.59
C ALA A 415 -6.89 0.31 -2.88
N ARG A 416 -5.70 0.17 -2.27
CA ARG A 416 -4.87 -1.05 -2.39
C ARG A 416 -5.59 -2.31 -1.89
N ALA A 417 -6.30 -2.21 -0.76
CA ALA A 417 -7.07 -3.32 -0.18
C ALA A 417 -8.25 -3.72 -1.07
N HIS A 418 -8.99 -2.75 -1.62
CA HIS A 418 -10.04 -3.02 -2.59
C HIS A 418 -9.52 -3.67 -3.87
N LEU A 419 -8.37 -3.22 -4.40
CA LEU A 419 -7.74 -3.86 -5.54
C LEU A 419 -7.36 -5.31 -5.21
N GLN A 420 -6.72 -5.55 -4.06
CA GLN A 420 -6.29 -6.88 -3.66
C GLN A 420 -7.47 -7.87 -3.56
N LEU A 421 -8.59 -7.44 -2.96
CA LEU A 421 -9.83 -8.24 -2.89
C LEU A 421 -10.49 -8.46 -4.25
N LEU A 422 -10.45 -7.46 -5.14
CA LEU A 422 -10.95 -7.64 -6.50
C LEU A 422 -10.13 -8.71 -7.23
N LEU A 423 -8.81 -8.68 -7.11
CA LEU A 423 -7.93 -9.62 -7.82
C LEU A 423 -8.07 -11.04 -7.27
N VAL A 424 -8.08 -11.21 -5.94
CA VAL A 424 -8.08 -12.53 -5.31
C VAL A 424 -9.27 -12.67 -4.37
N GLN A 425 -10.20 -13.55 -4.74
CA GLN A 425 -11.35 -13.91 -3.93
C GLN A 425 -11.51 -15.43 -3.92
N ASP A 426 -11.62 -16.04 -2.74
CA ASP A 426 -11.77 -17.49 -2.54
C ASP A 426 -10.73 -18.35 -3.29
N GLY A 427 -9.48 -17.87 -3.36
CA GLY A 427 -8.39 -18.56 -4.06
C GLY A 427 -8.51 -18.56 -5.59
N LYS A 428 -9.37 -17.70 -6.16
CA LYS A 428 -9.58 -17.54 -7.61
C LYS A 428 -9.26 -16.13 -8.07
N LEU A 429 -8.87 -15.99 -9.34
CA LEU A 429 -8.71 -14.67 -9.97
C LEU A 429 -10.10 -14.08 -10.23
N TYR A 430 -10.33 -12.85 -9.74
CA TYR A 430 -11.62 -12.17 -9.77
C TYR A 430 -12.77 -12.97 -9.17
N GLY A 431 -12.52 -13.97 -8.31
CA GLY A 431 -13.54 -14.89 -7.81
C GLY A 431 -14.18 -15.81 -8.87
N ARG A 432 -13.75 -15.72 -10.15
CA ARG A 432 -14.32 -16.48 -11.28
C ARG A 432 -13.39 -17.57 -11.77
N GLU A 433 -12.16 -17.21 -12.08
CA GLU A 433 -11.21 -18.08 -12.79
C GLU A 433 -10.33 -18.84 -11.81
N SER A 434 -10.24 -20.17 -11.98
CA SER A 434 -9.25 -20.95 -11.22
C SER A 434 -7.84 -20.48 -11.56
N ILE A 435 -6.97 -20.41 -10.55
CA ILE A 435 -5.58 -19.99 -10.78
C ILE A 435 -4.87 -20.94 -11.73
N PHE A 436 -5.22 -22.23 -11.72
CA PHE A 436 -4.72 -23.19 -12.71
C PHE A 436 -5.06 -22.77 -14.15
N SER A 437 -6.32 -22.38 -14.43
CA SER A 437 -6.74 -21.85 -15.74
C SER A 437 -5.97 -20.59 -16.14
N VAL A 438 -5.68 -19.72 -15.17
CA VAL A 438 -4.87 -18.51 -15.37
C VAL A 438 -3.43 -18.87 -15.74
N ILE A 439 -2.82 -19.83 -15.02
CA ILE A 439 -1.45 -20.31 -15.27
C ILE A 439 -1.35 -20.96 -16.66
N THR A 440 -2.26 -21.86 -17.01
CA THR A 440 -2.19 -22.56 -18.31
C THR A 440 -2.30 -21.59 -19.47
N ARG A 441 -3.18 -20.58 -19.36
CA ARG A 441 -3.27 -19.49 -20.34
C ARG A 441 -1.99 -18.65 -20.39
N ALA A 442 -1.42 -18.32 -19.23
CA ALA A 442 -0.19 -17.52 -19.14
C ALA A 442 1.05 -18.28 -19.68
N ALA A 443 1.07 -19.61 -19.55
CA ALA A 443 2.08 -20.52 -20.10
C ALA A 443 1.91 -20.81 -21.61
N ALA A 444 0.95 -20.14 -22.27
CA ALA A 444 0.63 -20.27 -23.70
C ALA A 444 0.21 -21.71 -24.12
N LEU A 445 -0.48 -22.43 -23.23
CA LEU A 445 -1.03 -23.75 -23.52
C LEU A 445 -2.37 -23.69 -24.29
N PRO A 446 -2.71 -24.68 -25.13
CA PRO A 446 -4.02 -24.76 -25.80
C PRO A 446 -5.19 -24.97 -24.81
N ASP A 447 -6.37 -24.42 -25.13
CA ASP A 447 -7.60 -24.50 -24.31
C ASP A 447 -8.13 -25.93 -24.04
N VAL A 448 -7.63 -26.95 -24.74
CA VAL A 448 -8.04 -28.37 -24.62
C VAL A 448 -7.56 -29.00 -23.29
N THR A 449 -6.70 -28.33 -22.53
CA THR A 449 -6.02 -28.83 -21.33
C THR A 449 -6.82 -28.75 -20.02
N LYS A 450 -8.10 -28.34 -20.07
CA LYS A 450 -8.94 -28.09 -18.88
C LYS A 450 -9.39 -29.35 -18.10
N ASN A 451 -9.16 -30.56 -18.65
CA ASN A 451 -9.78 -31.81 -18.17
C ASN A 451 -8.81 -32.89 -17.65
N HIS A 452 -7.54 -32.57 -17.36
CA HIS A 452 -6.59 -33.58 -16.84
C HIS A 452 -6.44 -33.53 -15.31
N ASP A 453 -6.19 -34.69 -14.69
CA ASP A 453 -5.93 -34.85 -13.25
C ASP A 453 -4.72 -34.05 -12.73
N ILE A 454 -3.94 -33.40 -13.62
CA ILE A 454 -2.81 -32.52 -13.31
C ILE A 454 -3.19 -31.40 -12.33
N GLN A 455 -4.43 -30.90 -12.35
CA GLN A 455 -4.86 -29.86 -11.40
C GLN A 455 -4.78 -30.32 -9.94
N LYS A 456 -4.91 -31.63 -9.67
CA LYS A 456 -4.82 -32.21 -8.33
C LYS A 456 -3.37 -32.43 -7.87
N ASN A 457 -2.40 -32.22 -8.75
CA ASN A 457 -0.99 -32.34 -8.39
C ASN A 457 -0.64 -31.28 -7.34
N GLU A 458 -0.05 -31.72 -6.23
CA GLU A 458 0.26 -30.87 -5.08
C GLU A 458 1.14 -29.68 -5.46
N TYR A 459 2.14 -29.87 -6.30
CA TYR A 459 3.07 -28.82 -6.73
C TYR A 459 2.39 -27.79 -7.64
N ILE A 460 1.40 -28.19 -8.44
CA ILE A 460 0.59 -27.26 -9.24
C ILE A 460 -0.31 -26.42 -8.34
N MET A 461 -0.86 -26.99 -7.28
CA MET A 461 -1.62 -26.24 -6.27
C MET A 461 -0.73 -25.26 -5.51
N GLN A 462 0.48 -25.68 -5.12
CA GLN A 462 1.48 -24.81 -4.48
C GLN A 462 1.88 -23.66 -5.41
N LEU A 463 2.12 -23.92 -6.71
CA LEU A 463 2.37 -22.89 -7.71
C LEU A 463 1.20 -21.90 -7.81
N GLY A 464 -0.04 -22.39 -7.77
CA GLY A 464 -1.23 -21.54 -7.72
C GLY A 464 -1.24 -20.62 -6.49
N GLN A 465 -0.86 -21.13 -5.33
CA GLN A 465 -0.73 -20.32 -4.11
C GLN A 465 0.38 -19.26 -4.23
N LEU A 466 1.49 -19.58 -4.90
CA LEU A 466 2.55 -18.59 -5.19
C LEU A 466 2.03 -17.47 -6.10
N VAL A 467 1.29 -17.79 -7.17
CA VAL A 467 0.69 -16.75 -8.03
C VAL A 467 -0.25 -15.84 -7.24
N ILE A 468 -1.11 -16.42 -6.39
CA ILE A 468 -1.97 -15.64 -5.48
C ILE A 468 -1.15 -14.71 -4.59
N ASN A 469 -0.10 -15.24 -3.96
CA ASN A 469 0.76 -14.48 -3.07
C ASN A 469 1.49 -13.35 -3.81
N MET A 470 1.94 -13.58 -5.04
CA MET A 470 2.55 -12.56 -5.90
C MET A 470 1.57 -11.41 -6.18
N LEU A 471 0.35 -11.72 -6.62
CA LEU A 471 -0.69 -10.70 -6.89
C LEU A 471 -0.99 -9.86 -5.64
N LYS A 472 -1.04 -10.50 -4.47
CA LYS A 472 -1.23 -9.81 -3.20
C LYS A 472 -0.07 -8.90 -2.85
N ILE A 473 1.17 -9.39 -2.97
CA ILE A 473 2.37 -8.59 -2.68
C ILE A 473 2.41 -7.36 -3.58
N LEU A 474 2.11 -7.48 -4.87
CA LEU A 474 2.07 -6.35 -5.81
C LEU A 474 1.03 -5.27 -5.44
N CYS A 475 0.02 -5.62 -4.63
CA CYS A 475 -0.96 -4.65 -4.10
C CYS A 475 -0.45 -3.89 -2.86
N THR A 476 0.65 -4.30 -2.24
CA THR A 476 1.22 -3.63 -1.05
C THR A 476 1.97 -2.34 -1.40
N ASN A 477 2.39 -1.56 -0.41
CA ASN A 477 3.25 -0.39 -0.65
C ASN A 477 4.63 -0.82 -1.21
N ALA A 478 5.36 0.09 -1.86
CA ALA A 478 6.59 -0.22 -2.58
C ALA A 478 7.69 -0.86 -1.70
N ALA A 479 7.83 -0.41 -0.44
CA ALA A 479 8.80 -0.97 0.50
C ALA A 479 8.48 -2.44 0.84
N TRP A 480 7.20 -2.72 1.12
CA TRP A 480 6.73 -4.09 1.36
C TRP A 480 6.80 -4.96 0.11
N GLN A 481 6.47 -4.42 -1.08
CA GLN A 481 6.68 -5.10 -2.35
C GLN A 481 8.12 -5.57 -2.47
N ARG A 482 9.10 -4.67 -2.32
CA ARG A 482 10.52 -5.03 -2.46
C ARG A 482 10.93 -6.10 -1.45
N ARG A 483 10.58 -5.92 -0.17
CA ARG A 483 10.94 -6.86 0.89
C ARG A 483 10.35 -8.26 0.66
N LYS A 484 9.11 -8.34 0.20
CA LYS A 484 8.41 -9.61 0.02
C LYS A 484 8.74 -10.30 -1.30
N LEU A 485 8.84 -9.57 -2.40
CA LEU A 485 9.27 -10.13 -3.69
C LEU A 485 10.67 -10.76 -3.58
N GLY A 486 11.62 -10.09 -2.91
CA GLY A 486 12.97 -10.64 -2.71
C GLY A 486 12.96 -11.97 -1.94
N LYS A 487 12.12 -12.10 -0.90
CA LYS A 487 11.98 -13.38 -0.16
C LYS A 487 11.27 -14.46 -0.98
N MET A 488 10.28 -14.06 -1.78
CA MET A 488 9.56 -14.95 -2.68
C MET A 488 10.48 -15.54 -3.75
N LEU A 489 11.63 -14.91 -4.02
CA LEU A 489 12.78 -15.47 -4.74
C LEU A 489 12.94 -16.99 -4.61
N GLN A 490 13.14 -17.41 -3.37
CA GLN A 490 13.45 -18.77 -3.01
C GLN A 490 12.24 -19.70 -3.17
N ASP A 491 11.03 -19.19 -2.95
CA ASP A 491 9.78 -19.93 -3.22
C ASP A 491 9.68 -20.38 -4.67
N TRP A 492 9.87 -19.43 -5.58
CA TRP A 492 9.77 -19.70 -7.01
C TRP A 492 10.88 -20.63 -7.50
N ARG A 493 12.08 -20.54 -6.92
CA ARG A 493 13.15 -21.49 -7.24
C ARG A 493 12.85 -22.90 -6.72
N VAL A 494 12.37 -23.03 -5.49
CA VAL A 494 12.05 -24.34 -4.90
C VAL A 494 10.95 -25.03 -5.69
N ILE A 495 9.87 -24.32 -6.03
CA ILE A 495 8.77 -24.92 -6.80
C ILE A 495 9.22 -25.33 -8.20
N TYR A 496 10.10 -24.55 -8.84
CA TYR A 496 10.68 -24.90 -10.13
C TYR A 496 11.44 -26.24 -10.05
N VAL A 497 12.33 -26.39 -9.06
CA VAL A 497 13.12 -27.62 -8.88
C VAL A 497 12.20 -28.81 -8.58
N GLN A 498 11.19 -28.64 -7.73
CA GLN A 498 10.21 -29.68 -7.42
C GLN A 498 9.43 -30.11 -8.67
N LEU A 499 8.93 -29.15 -9.46
CA LEU A 499 8.25 -29.43 -10.72
C LEU A 499 9.17 -30.13 -11.74
N GLU A 500 10.44 -29.72 -11.82
CA GLU A 500 11.42 -30.35 -12.71
C GLU A 500 11.72 -31.80 -12.31
N LEU A 501 11.86 -32.07 -11.01
CA LEU A 501 12.11 -33.43 -10.50
C LEU A 501 10.93 -34.36 -10.78
N VAL A 502 9.69 -33.89 -10.56
CA VAL A 502 8.47 -34.65 -10.89
C VAL A 502 8.40 -34.89 -12.39
N PHE A 503 8.66 -33.85 -13.20
CA PHE A 503 8.67 -33.98 -14.64
C PHE A 503 9.68 -35.03 -15.14
N ARG A 504 10.91 -35.04 -14.57
CA ARG A 504 11.92 -36.05 -14.91
C ARG A 504 11.53 -37.45 -14.46
N LYS A 505 10.96 -37.59 -13.26
CA LYS A 505 10.52 -38.89 -12.73
C LYS A 505 9.41 -39.51 -13.57
N ASP A 506 8.41 -38.70 -13.95
CA ASP A 506 7.20 -39.20 -14.60
C ASP A 506 7.36 -39.34 -16.12
N PHE A 507 8.30 -38.60 -16.75
CA PHE A 507 8.44 -38.54 -18.21
C PHE A 507 9.88 -38.73 -18.74
N GLY A 508 10.88 -38.91 -17.88
CA GLY A 508 12.29 -38.97 -18.27
C GLY A 508 12.79 -40.30 -18.84
N GLU A 509 12.01 -41.39 -18.71
CA GLU A 509 12.47 -42.75 -19.05
C GLU A 509 11.50 -43.56 -19.94
N VAL A 510 10.86 -43.01 -20.99
CA VAL A 510 10.16 -43.87 -21.97
C VAL A 510 10.21 -43.31 -23.40
N SER A 511 10.91 -44.02 -24.30
CA SER A 511 10.70 -43.95 -25.74
C SER A 511 9.57 -44.91 -26.14
N GLY A 512 8.34 -44.39 -26.27
CA GLY A 512 7.17 -45.19 -26.70
C GLY A 512 5.86 -44.84 -25.98
N ILE A 513 5.55 -43.55 -25.89
CA ILE A 513 4.48 -43.03 -25.03
C ILE A 513 3.12 -42.91 -25.80
N PRO A 514 1.98 -43.34 -25.22
CA PRO A 514 0.63 -43.11 -25.78
C PRO A 514 0.28 -41.61 -25.90
N ASP A 515 -0.61 -41.26 -26.86
CA ASP A 515 -0.89 -39.85 -27.24
C ASP A 515 -1.27 -38.90 -26.08
N ASP A 516 -1.84 -39.42 -24.98
CA ASP A 516 -2.29 -38.62 -23.82
C ASP A 516 -1.13 -38.23 -22.88
N GLU A 517 -0.16 -39.11 -22.67
CA GLU A 517 1.05 -38.85 -21.86
C GLU A 517 1.99 -37.82 -22.55
N ASN A 518 1.94 -37.73 -23.89
CA ASN A 518 2.61 -36.69 -24.68
C ASN A 518 2.03 -35.27 -24.41
N VAL A 519 0.74 -35.18 -24.06
CA VAL A 519 0.09 -33.90 -23.73
C VAL A 519 0.54 -33.42 -22.35
N CYS A 520 0.55 -34.30 -21.35
CA CYS A 520 1.05 -33.98 -20.00
C CYS A 520 2.50 -33.49 -20.02
N MET A 521 3.36 -34.17 -20.78
CA MET A 521 4.76 -33.78 -20.94
C MET A 521 4.89 -32.34 -21.47
N LYS A 522 4.12 -31.99 -22.51
CA LYS A 522 4.10 -30.62 -23.07
C LYS A 522 3.56 -29.61 -22.06
N ILE A 523 2.53 -29.95 -21.29
CA ILE A 523 1.98 -29.06 -20.24
C ILE A 523 3.08 -28.69 -19.23
N PHE A 524 3.79 -29.68 -18.68
CA PHE A 524 4.85 -29.43 -17.71
C PHE A 524 6.01 -28.62 -18.28
N GLN A 525 6.45 -28.92 -19.52
CA GLN A 525 7.51 -28.15 -20.18
C GLN A 525 7.14 -26.67 -20.33
N HIS A 526 5.92 -26.37 -20.77
CA HIS A 526 5.45 -25.00 -20.90
C HIS A 526 5.32 -24.30 -19.55
N ILE A 527 4.84 -24.99 -18.52
CA ILE A 527 4.75 -24.46 -17.16
C ILE A 527 6.15 -24.16 -16.61
N LEU A 528 7.13 -25.04 -16.78
CA LEU A 528 8.51 -24.83 -16.31
C LEU A 528 9.14 -23.57 -16.94
N VAL A 529 9.03 -23.42 -18.26
CA VAL A 529 9.51 -22.22 -18.97
C VAL A 529 8.82 -20.96 -18.46
N TRP A 530 7.51 -21.03 -18.21
CA TRP A 530 6.74 -19.92 -17.67
C TRP A 530 7.12 -19.57 -16.23
N VAL A 531 7.34 -20.57 -15.36
CA VAL A 531 7.80 -20.38 -13.98
C VAL A 531 9.15 -19.66 -13.96
N GLU A 532 10.09 -20.04 -14.82
CA GLU A 532 11.36 -19.33 -14.96
C GLU A 532 11.17 -17.89 -15.45
N GLU A 533 10.36 -17.67 -16.48
CA GLU A 533 10.04 -16.32 -16.96
C GLU A 533 9.48 -15.43 -15.85
N GLN A 534 8.51 -15.94 -15.08
CA GLN A 534 7.94 -15.21 -13.95
C GLN A 534 8.99 -14.95 -12.86
N THR A 535 9.88 -15.91 -12.60
CA THR A 535 10.98 -15.75 -11.64
C THR A 535 11.90 -14.59 -12.02
N TYR A 536 12.30 -14.50 -13.30
CA TYR A 536 13.12 -13.38 -13.77
C TYR A 536 12.35 -12.06 -13.81
N TRP A 537 11.04 -12.08 -14.06
CA TRP A 537 10.19 -10.88 -13.96
C TRP A 537 10.14 -10.36 -12.52
N ILE A 538 9.96 -11.24 -11.53
CA ILE A 538 10.01 -10.89 -10.10
C ILE A 538 11.39 -10.33 -9.73
N ALA A 539 12.48 -10.94 -10.22
CA ALA A 539 13.84 -10.48 -9.96
C ALA A 539 14.09 -9.09 -10.53
N SER A 540 13.64 -8.84 -11.77
CA SER A 540 13.70 -7.52 -12.40
C SER A 540 12.94 -6.48 -11.59
N ARG A 541 11.70 -6.79 -11.15
CA ARG A 541 10.90 -5.86 -10.34
C ARG A 541 11.55 -5.59 -8.97
N PHE A 542 12.12 -6.60 -8.32
CA PHE A 542 12.85 -6.46 -7.05
C PHE A 542 14.03 -5.48 -7.16
N LEU A 543 14.82 -5.57 -8.24
CA LEU A 543 15.95 -4.67 -8.50
C LEU A 543 15.47 -3.25 -8.84
N ILE A 544 14.47 -3.11 -9.71
CA ILE A 544 13.92 -1.80 -10.11
C ILE A 544 13.33 -1.06 -8.91
N LEU A 545 12.60 -1.76 -8.02
CA LEU A 545 12.08 -1.20 -6.78
C LEU A 545 13.19 -0.63 -5.88
N GLY A 546 14.41 -1.13 -5.97
CA GLY A 546 15.54 -0.55 -5.24
C GLY A 546 15.91 0.86 -5.70
N PHE A 547 15.77 1.16 -6.99
CA PHE A 547 15.93 2.53 -7.50
C PHE A 547 14.74 3.41 -7.12
N GLU A 548 13.50 2.92 -7.27
CA GLU A 548 12.29 3.67 -6.88
C GLU A 548 12.26 4.04 -5.39
N LEU A 549 12.95 3.26 -4.55
CA LEU A 549 13.06 3.47 -3.10
C LEU A 549 14.40 4.13 -2.69
N GLU A 550 15.22 4.55 -3.65
CA GLU A 550 16.51 5.22 -3.40
C GLU A 550 17.47 4.41 -2.51
N LEU A 551 17.49 3.08 -2.67
CA LEU A 551 18.29 2.17 -1.85
C LEU A 551 19.73 1.97 -2.36
N TYR A 552 20.06 2.55 -3.50
CA TYR A 552 21.36 2.39 -4.16
C TYR A 552 22.12 3.71 -4.18
N SER A 553 23.38 3.67 -3.77
CA SER A 553 24.27 4.81 -3.92
C SER A 553 24.84 4.89 -5.35
N PRO A 554 25.27 6.07 -5.84
CA PRO A 554 25.87 6.21 -7.17
C PRO A 554 27.08 5.29 -7.41
N SER A 555 27.85 4.98 -6.36
CA SER A 555 29.00 4.06 -6.44
C SER A 555 28.60 2.61 -6.76
N GLU A 556 27.33 2.25 -6.57
CA GLU A 556 26.79 0.90 -6.72
C GLU A 556 25.99 0.73 -8.00
N TYR A 557 25.69 1.82 -8.72
CA TYR A 557 24.89 1.76 -9.95
C TYR A 557 25.49 0.79 -10.97
N CYS A 558 26.81 0.71 -11.08
CA CYS A 558 27.48 -0.19 -12.02
C CYS A 558 27.12 -1.67 -11.75
N MET A 559 27.19 -2.13 -10.49
CA MET A 559 26.89 -3.53 -10.15
C MET A 559 25.40 -3.82 -10.22
N VAL A 560 24.55 -2.86 -9.85
CA VAL A 560 23.09 -3.02 -9.90
C VAL A 560 22.59 -3.08 -11.34
N TYR A 561 23.03 -2.16 -12.21
CA TYR A 561 22.68 -2.21 -13.63
C TYR A 561 23.22 -3.47 -14.29
N TRP A 562 24.45 -3.90 -13.97
CA TRP A 562 24.97 -5.17 -14.48
C TRP A 562 24.07 -6.35 -14.09
N TYR A 563 23.62 -6.41 -12.84
CA TYR A 563 22.74 -7.49 -12.38
C TYR A 563 21.37 -7.43 -13.09
N ILE A 564 20.81 -6.23 -13.26
CA ILE A 564 19.57 -6.03 -14.03
C ILE A 564 19.76 -6.52 -15.47
N TYR A 565 20.87 -6.19 -16.12
CA TYR A 565 21.19 -6.65 -17.47
C TYR A 565 21.18 -8.18 -17.55
N VAL A 566 21.90 -8.85 -16.65
CA VAL A 566 21.98 -10.32 -16.61
C VAL A 566 20.60 -10.97 -16.38
N VAL A 567 19.77 -10.39 -15.50
CA VAL A 567 18.38 -10.84 -15.29
C VAL A 567 17.50 -10.61 -16.52
N LEU A 568 17.60 -9.44 -17.17
CA LEU A 568 16.78 -9.13 -18.35
C LEU A 568 17.13 -10.01 -19.56
N ILE A 569 18.40 -10.37 -19.74
CA ILE A 569 18.84 -11.35 -20.76
C ILE A 569 18.11 -12.69 -20.53
N LYS A 570 18.09 -13.20 -19.30
CA LYS A 570 17.36 -14.44 -18.99
C LYS A 570 15.85 -14.29 -19.15
N LEU A 571 15.29 -13.14 -18.79
CA LEU A 571 13.86 -12.86 -19.01
C LEU A 571 13.49 -12.89 -20.50
N VAL A 572 14.29 -12.25 -21.36
CA VAL A 572 14.00 -12.20 -22.81
C VAL A 572 14.18 -13.56 -23.46
N GLU A 573 15.20 -14.35 -23.05
CA GLU A 573 15.40 -15.74 -23.48
C GLU A 573 14.14 -16.59 -23.21
N LYS A 574 13.62 -16.57 -21.98
CA LYS A 574 12.43 -17.36 -21.61
C LYS A 574 11.17 -16.84 -22.27
N LYS A 575 10.99 -15.52 -22.39
CA LYS A 575 9.89 -14.91 -23.17
C LYS A 575 9.91 -15.37 -24.63
N HIS A 576 11.08 -15.41 -25.24
CA HIS A 576 11.24 -15.84 -26.62
C HIS A 576 10.88 -17.33 -26.80
N ILE A 577 11.37 -18.22 -25.92
CA ILE A 577 11.04 -19.65 -25.93
C ILE A 577 9.52 -19.86 -25.82
N LYS A 578 8.87 -19.20 -24.86
CA LYS A 578 7.41 -19.29 -24.67
C LYS A 578 6.63 -18.85 -25.92
N MET A 579 7.05 -17.75 -26.55
CA MET A 579 6.37 -17.22 -27.75
C MET A 579 6.61 -18.07 -29.00
N ALA A 580 7.79 -18.71 -29.14
CA ALA A 580 8.08 -19.62 -30.23
C ALA A 580 7.15 -20.86 -30.21
N ALA A 581 6.91 -21.42 -29.01
CA ALA A 581 6.03 -22.58 -28.84
C ALA A 581 4.55 -22.29 -29.23
N ARG A 582 4.09 -21.04 -29.08
CA ARG A 582 2.76 -20.60 -29.51
C ARG A 582 2.59 -20.64 -31.04
N ASN A 583 3.65 -20.37 -31.80
CA ASN A 583 3.59 -20.31 -33.26
C ASN A 583 3.52 -21.70 -33.90
N ASP A 584 4.10 -22.73 -33.28
CA ASP A 584 4.09 -24.09 -33.84
C ASP A 584 2.74 -24.81 -33.69
N THR A 585 1.99 -24.52 -32.62
CA THR A 585 0.61 -25.04 -32.45
C THR A 585 -0.37 -24.45 -33.49
N SER A 586 -0.14 -23.20 -33.94
CA SER A 586 -0.96 -22.56 -34.98
C SER A 586 -0.73 -23.16 -36.38
N LYS A 587 0.50 -23.61 -36.68
CA LYS A 587 0.86 -24.24 -37.96
C LYS A 587 0.27 -25.64 -38.12
N GLN A 588 0.11 -26.40 -37.03
CA GLN A 588 -0.50 -27.74 -37.08
C GLN A 588 -1.99 -27.70 -37.47
N LYS A 589 -2.74 -26.63 -37.13
CA LYS A 589 -4.14 -26.48 -37.57
C LYS A 589 -4.29 -26.15 -39.07
N VAL A 590 -3.26 -25.59 -39.71
CA VAL A 590 -3.30 -25.18 -41.14
C VAL A 590 -2.87 -26.30 -42.09
N LYS A 591 -2.19 -27.36 -41.59
CA LYS A 591 -1.67 -28.47 -42.42
C LYS A 591 -2.73 -29.49 -42.91
N LYS A 592 -4.04 -29.27 -42.69
CA LYS A 592 -5.12 -30.13 -43.21
C LYS A 592 -5.73 -29.68 -44.55
N LYS A 593 -5.10 -28.75 -45.29
CA LYS A 593 -5.46 -28.45 -46.69
C LYS A 593 -4.20 -28.33 -47.54
N ARG A 594 -4.02 -29.28 -48.45
CA ARG A 594 -2.87 -29.43 -49.37
C ARG A 594 -3.07 -28.52 -50.58
N GLU A 595 -2.09 -27.67 -50.94
CA GLU A 595 -1.39 -27.67 -52.25
C GLU A 595 -0.48 -26.46 -52.53
N SER A 596 0.63 -26.77 -53.25
CA SER A 596 1.64 -25.96 -53.94
C SER A 596 2.83 -25.33 -53.15
N PRO A 597 4.09 -25.53 -53.60
CA PRO A 597 5.27 -24.88 -53.07
C PRO A 597 5.71 -23.72 -53.99
N LYS A 598 5.70 -22.48 -53.48
CA LYS A 598 6.52 -21.39 -54.02
C LYS A 598 7.03 -20.51 -52.88
N ASP A 599 8.26 -20.08 -53.05
CA ASP A 599 9.09 -19.28 -52.15
C ASP A 599 8.35 -18.20 -51.35
N ALA A 600 8.46 -18.32 -50.03
CA ALA A 600 8.60 -17.18 -49.14
C ALA A 600 9.34 -17.68 -47.90
N ALA A 601 10.63 -17.36 -47.82
CA ALA A 601 11.31 -17.25 -46.54
C ALA A 601 10.54 -16.21 -45.71
N ARG A 602 9.51 -16.66 -44.96
CA ARG A 602 8.83 -15.82 -43.98
C ARG A 602 9.83 -15.58 -42.87
N GLU A 603 10.51 -14.43 -42.93
CA GLU A 603 11.32 -13.90 -41.83
C GLU A 603 10.55 -14.08 -40.51
N TYR A 604 11.19 -14.76 -39.57
CA TYR A 604 10.68 -14.88 -38.21
C TYR A 604 10.69 -13.48 -37.59
N ARG A 605 9.55 -12.78 -37.62
CA ARG A 605 9.42 -11.47 -36.98
C ARG A 605 9.39 -11.67 -35.47
N VAL A 606 10.39 -11.13 -34.78
CA VAL A 606 10.49 -11.14 -33.33
C VAL A 606 9.28 -10.39 -32.74
N PRO A 607 8.56 -10.97 -31.76
CA PRO A 607 7.38 -10.32 -31.19
C PRO A 607 7.69 -8.93 -30.59
N PRO A 608 6.80 -7.93 -30.74
CA PRO A 608 7.01 -6.58 -30.20
C PRO A 608 7.32 -6.52 -28.70
N ALA A 609 6.72 -7.39 -27.89
CA ALA A 609 6.97 -7.47 -26.45
C ALA A 609 8.39 -7.98 -26.12
N VAL A 610 8.99 -8.81 -26.97
CA VAL A 610 10.38 -9.26 -26.83
C VAL A 610 11.33 -8.11 -27.19
N LEU A 611 11.04 -7.41 -28.30
CA LEU A 611 11.83 -6.24 -28.71
C LEU A 611 11.77 -5.09 -27.68
N PHE A 612 10.64 -4.93 -26.98
CA PHE A 612 10.54 -3.96 -25.88
C PHE A 612 11.52 -4.26 -24.74
N VAL A 613 11.61 -5.53 -24.30
CA VAL A 613 12.59 -5.94 -23.29
C VAL A 613 14.02 -5.83 -23.83
N GLN A 614 14.23 -6.15 -25.12
CA GLN A 614 15.51 -5.97 -25.78
C GLN A 614 16.00 -4.51 -25.76
N CYS A 615 15.08 -3.55 -25.93
CA CYS A 615 15.39 -2.14 -25.80
C CYS A 615 15.89 -1.78 -24.39
N GLN A 616 15.28 -2.34 -23.36
CA GLN A 616 15.72 -2.14 -21.97
C GLN A 616 17.09 -2.79 -21.72
N ILE A 617 17.34 -3.98 -22.28
CA ILE A 617 18.65 -4.66 -22.19
C ILE A 617 19.76 -3.77 -22.71
N PHE A 618 19.62 -3.24 -23.93
CA PHE A 618 20.63 -2.35 -24.51
C PHE A 618 20.87 -1.08 -23.70
N LEU A 619 19.80 -0.51 -23.13
CA LEU A 619 19.92 0.67 -22.27
C LEU A 619 20.71 0.36 -21.00
N VAL A 620 20.40 -0.75 -20.33
CA VAL A 620 21.06 -1.17 -19.09
C VAL A 620 22.49 -1.62 -19.33
N GLU A 621 22.75 -2.32 -20.43
CA GLU A 621 24.11 -2.70 -20.86
C GLU A 621 24.95 -1.45 -21.13
N GLY A 622 24.41 -0.49 -21.89
CA GLY A 622 25.06 0.80 -22.13
C GLY A 622 25.40 1.54 -20.85
N LEU A 623 24.46 1.61 -19.89
CA LEU A 623 24.68 2.22 -18.57
C LEU A 623 25.76 1.50 -17.76
N THR A 624 25.69 0.16 -17.72
CA THR A 624 26.68 -0.69 -17.03
C THR A 624 28.08 -0.44 -17.56
N MET A 625 28.23 -0.50 -18.89
CA MET A 625 29.51 -0.32 -19.54
C MET A 625 30.03 1.11 -19.39
N MET A 626 29.16 2.13 -19.45
CA MET A 626 29.55 3.53 -19.26
C MET A 626 30.06 3.77 -17.85
N LEU A 627 29.36 3.27 -16.83
CA LEU A 627 29.76 3.36 -15.43
C LEU A 627 31.08 2.62 -15.17
N ALA A 628 31.26 1.44 -15.78
CA ALA A 628 32.51 0.69 -15.71
C ALA A 628 33.67 1.44 -16.37
N ALA A 629 33.48 2.02 -17.56
CA ALA A 629 34.49 2.83 -18.23
C ALA A 629 34.87 4.09 -17.42
N LEU A 630 33.89 4.79 -16.83
CA LEU A 630 34.15 5.91 -15.91
C LEU A 630 34.99 5.49 -14.70
N LYS A 631 34.69 4.32 -14.14
CA LYS A 631 35.44 3.77 -13.00
C LYS A 631 36.87 3.40 -13.40
N ASN A 632 37.06 2.79 -14.57
CA ASN A 632 38.36 2.30 -15.03
C ASN A 632 39.29 3.42 -15.53
N GLU A 633 38.74 4.44 -16.21
CA GLU A 633 39.53 5.49 -16.86
C GLU A 633 39.60 6.80 -16.05
N HIS A 634 38.57 7.13 -15.26
CA HIS A 634 38.47 8.44 -14.61
C HIS A 634 38.39 8.42 -13.08
N MET A 635 38.25 7.25 -12.44
CA MET A 635 38.17 7.10 -10.97
C MET A 635 37.03 7.91 -10.29
N ILE A 636 36.05 8.42 -11.04
CA ILE A 636 35.02 9.38 -10.56
C ILE A 636 34.04 8.77 -9.52
N LEU A 637 33.95 7.44 -9.44
CA LEU A 637 32.95 6.72 -8.63
C LEU A 637 33.54 5.87 -7.49
N GLN A 638 34.86 5.97 -7.24
CA GLN A 638 35.48 5.23 -6.14
C GLN A 638 35.37 6.02 -4.83
N SER A 639 34.41 5.63 -3.99
CA SER A 639 34.39 5.99 -2.57
C SER A 639 34.86 4.78 -1.75
N PRO A 640 36.16 4.64 -1.45
CA PRO A 640 36.63 3.55 -0.61
C PRO A 640 36.01 3.68 0.78
N SER A 641 35.24 2.67 1.20
CA SER A 641 34.74 2.55 2.58
C SER A 641 35.81 1.83 3.41
N PRO A 642 36.15 2.33 4.61
CA PRO A 642 37.08 1.65 5.51
C PRO A 642 36.47 0.38 6.13
N PHE A 643 35.14 0.19 6.03
CA PHE A 643 34.43 -0.90 6.70
C PHE A 643 34.03 -2.05 5.77
N ASN A 644 33.79 -1.77 4.50
CA ASN A 644 33.28 -2.77 3.55
C ASN A 644 33.95 -2.66 2.18
N THR A 645 34.37 -3.82 1.68
CA THR A 645 34.87 -4.01 0.32
C THR A 645 33.73 -3.94 -0.71
N GLU A 646 34.07 -3.74 -1.99
CA GLU A 646 33.09 -3.82 -3.08
C GLU A 646 32.44 -5.23 -3.18
N GLN A 647 33.19 -6.28 -2.85
CA GLN A 647 32.67 -7.65 -2.84
C GLN A 647 31.63 -7.88 -1.74
N GLU A 648 31.86 -7.39 -0.53
CA GLU A 648 30.89 -7.51 0.57
C GLU A 648 29.61 -6.74 0.26
N ARG A 649 29.73 -5.53 -0.31
CA ARG A 649 28.55 -4.76 -0.78
C ARG A 649 27.79 -5.50 -1.86
N PHE A 650 28.48 -6.11 -2.82
CA PHE A 650 27.84 -6.95 -3.84
C PHE A 650 27.05 -8.09 -3.20
N ILE A 651 27.65 -8.82 -2.26
CA ILE A 651 26.98 -9.94 -1.57
C ILE A 651 25.76 -9.43 -0.80
N GLN A 652 25.86 -8.32 -0.06
CA GLN A 652 24.75 -7.76 0.72
C GLN A 652 23.58 -7.32 -0.17
N HIS A 653 23.85 -6.63 -1.29
CA HIS A 653 22.80 -6.16 -2.20
C HIS A 653 22.07 -7.30 -2.91
N PHE A 654 22.80 -8.36 -3.27
CA PHE A 654 22.27 -9.46 -4.07
C PHE A 654 22.03 -10.75 -3.27
N GLU A 655 22.13 -10.72 -1.95
CA GLU A 655 22.03 -11.90 -1.07
C GLU A 655 20.78 -12.74 -1.36
N LEU A 656 19.61 -12.08 -1.48
CA LEU A 656 18.33 -12.78 -1.73
C LEU A 656 18.29 -13.45 -3.11
N LEU A 657 18.90 -12.83 -4.13
CA LEU A 657 18.98 -13.37 -5.49
C LEU A 657 20.00 -14.52 -5.54
N GLN A 658 21.15 -14.35 -4.88
CA GLN A 658 22.21 -15.37 -4.79
C GLN A 658 21.74 -16.62 -4.04
N LYS A 659 21.06 -16.46 -2.90
CA LYS A 659 20.48 -17.59 -2.17
C LYS A 659 19.38 -18.31 -2.95
N ALA A 660 18.73 -17.63 -3.89
CA ALA A 660 17.75 -18.23 -4.80
C ALA A 660 18.39 -18.75 -6.11
N CYS A 661 19.70 -18.60 -6.31
CA CYS A 661 20.44 -18.93 -7.52
C CYS A 661 19.87 -18.25 -8.79
N ILE A 662 19.57 -16.95 -8.73
CA ILE A 662 18.94 -16.22 -9.84
C ILE A 662 19.80 -15.05 -10.32
N PRO A 663 20.32 -15.08 -11.56
CA PRO A 663 20.50 -16.26 -12.42
C PRO A 663 21.57 -17.24 -11.90
N ASP A 664 21.56 -18.45 -12.43
CA ASP A 664 22.58 -19.46 -12.11
C ASP A 664 23.99 -18.95 -12.46
N HIS A 665 24.96 -19.30 -11.61
CA HIS A 665 26.40 -18.98 -11.77
C HIS A 665 26.78 -17.49 -11.69
N VAL A 666 25.86 -16.60 -11.30
CA VAL A 666 26.16 -15.18 -11.12
C VAL A 666 26.93 -14.94 -9.82
N SER A 667 28.12 -14.36 -9.94
CA SER A 667 29.03 -14.12 -8.83
C SER A 667 29.78 -12.78 -8.98
N TYR A 668 30.37 -12.30 -7.89
CA TYR A 668 31.21 -11.10 -7.94
C TYR A 668 32.40 -11.20 -8.92
N PRO A 669 33.10 -12.35 -9.02
CA PRO A 669 34.09 -12.56 -10.09
C PRO A 669 33.52 -12.36 -11.51
N SER A 670 32.31 -12.85 -11.78
CA SER A 670 31.65 -12.70 -13.08
C SER A 670 31.37 -11.22 -13.41
N PHE A 671 30.94 -10.45 -12.40
CA PHE A 671 30.78 -9.00 -12.51
C PHE A 671 32.10 -8.30 -12.83
N LYS A 672 33.17 -8.67 -12.12
CA LYS A 672 34.51 -8.11 -12.36
C LYS A 672 35.01 -8.42 -13.76
N GLU A 673 34.93 -9.67 -14.20
CA GLU A 673 35.35 -10.08 -15.54
C GLU A 673 34.62 -9.28 -16.63
N SER A 674 33.30 -9.10 -16.47
CA SER A 674 32.46 -8.35 -17.42
C SER A 674 32.80 -6.86 -17.51
N THR A 675 33.33 -6.25 -16.45
CA THR A 675 33.50 -4.79 -16.33
C THR A 675 34.96 -4.32 -16.36
N THR A 676 35.93 -5.22 -16.16
CA THR A 676 37.36 -4.87 -16.03
C THR A 676 37.94 -4.22 -17.29
N TYR A 677 37.47 -4.63 -18.47
CA TYR A 677 37.99 -4.14 -19.76
C TYR A 677 37.11 -3.09 -20.43
N ALA A 678 36.07 -2.58 -19.73
CA ALA A 678 35.21 -1.54 -20.26
C ALA A 678 36.02 -0.25 -20.48
N ARG A 679 35.99 0.25 -21.72
CA ARG A 679 36.70 1.46 -22.17
C ARG A 679 35.85 2.31 -23.10
N PHE A 680 35.97 3.64 -23.00
CA PHE A 680 35.15 4.56 -23.79
C PHE A 680 35.30 4.38 -25.31
N SER A 681 36.51 4.06 -25.77
CA SER A 681 36.80 3.77 -27.18
C SER A 681 35.97 2.59 -27.71
N THR A 682 35.86 1.51 -26.92
CA THR A 682 35.04 0.34 -27.26
C THR A 682 33.55 0.67 -27.22
N LEU A 683 33.10 1.45 -26.24
CA LEU A 683 31.68 1.81 -26.11
C LEU A 683 31.18 2.70 -27.25
N VAL A 684 32.01 3.61 -27.76
CA VAL A 684 31.64 4.43 -28.93
C VAL A 684 31.51 3.57 -30.19
N MET A 685 32.34 2.53 -30.30
CA MET A 685 32.27 1.55 -31.39
C MET A 685 31.01 0.69 -31.31
N TYR A 686 30.69 0.16 -30.12
CA TYR A 686 29.51 -0.65 -29.84
C TYR A 686 28.49 0.17 -29.03
N ASN A 687 27.90 1.18 -29.68
CA ASN A 687 27.04 2.15 -29.01
C ASN A 687 25.63 1.56 -28.74
N TYR A 688 25.53 0.86 -27.61
CA TYR A 688 24.30 0.24 -27.13
C TYR A 688 23.12 1.23 -27.00
N PHE A 689 23.38 2.50 -26.69
CA PHE A 689 22.32 3.51 -26.63
C PHE A 689 21.70 3.78 -28.01
N LYS A 690 22.49 3.80 -29.08
CA LYS A 690 21.97 3.90 -30.45
C LYS A 690 21.18 2.66 -30.85
N ASP A 691 21.61 1.47 -30.41
CA ASP A 691 20.87 0.23 -30.65
C ASP A 691 19.50 0.24 -29.95
N ALA A 692 19.46 0.70 -28.69
CA ALA A 692 18.21 0.93 -27.96
C ALA A 692 17.28 1.89 -28.72
N GLN A 693 17.80 3.02 -29.21
CA GLN A 693 17.03 3.97 -30.01
C GLN A 693 16.48 3.36 -31.31
N ARG A 694 17.28 2.55 -32.01
CA ARG A 694 16.85 1.90 -33.25
C ARG A 694 15.67 0.97 -33.00
N ILE A 695 15.76 0.11 -31.98
CA ILE A 695 14.70 -0.82 -31.61
C ILE A 695 13.47 -0.05 -31.10
N ALA A 696 13.66 0.99 -30.29
CA ALA A 696 12.54 1.80 -29.83
C ALA A 696 11.73 2.40 -30.98
N LYS A 697 12.40 2.87 -32.05
CA LYS A 697 11.74 3.37 -33.26
C LYS A 697 11.00 2.28 -34.03
N GLU A 698 11.59 1.09 -34.15
CA GLU A 698 10.99 -0.05 -34.84
C GLU A 698 9.69 -0.51 -34.18
N VAL A 699 9.67 -0.61 -32.85
CA VAL A 699 8.53 -1.18 -32.10
C VAL A 699 7.42 -0.15 -31.86
N LYS A 700 7.70 1.15 -32.02
CA LYS A 700 6.77 2.26 -31.74
C LYS A 700 5.41 2.10 -32.42
N SER A 701 5.38 1.65 -33.67
CA SER A 701 4.13 1.45 -34.42
C SER A 701 3.29 0.28 -33.87
N SER A 702 3.94 -0.72 -33.29
CA SER A 702 3.29 -1.92 -32.74
C SER A 702 2.55 -1.67 -31.42
N PHE A 703 2.86 -0.58 -30.71
CA PHE A 703 2.20 -0.19 -29.46
C PHE A 703 1.21 0.98 -29.63
N SER A 704 0.77 1.29 -30.85
CA SER A 704 -0.22 2.36 -31.12
C SER A 704 -1.49 2.26 -30.27
N ASN A 705 -1.92 1.06 -29.91
CA ASN A 705 -3.10 0.80 -29.07
C ASN A 705 -2.80 0.75 -27.56
N ASP A 706 -1.54 0.91 -27.15
CA ASP A 706 -1.10 0.87 -25.74
C ASP A 706 -0.36 2.19 -25.41
N PRO A 707 -1.09 3.26 -25.04
CA PRO A 707 -0.52 4.57 -24.79
C PRO A 707 0.49 4.57 -23.64
N GLU A 708 0.36 3.65 -22.69
CA GLU A 708 1.25 3.53 -21.54
C GLU A 708 2.60 2.95 -21.94
N LYS A 709 2.62 1.83 -22.70
CA LYS A 709 3.86 1.30 -23.26
C LYS A 709 4.54 2.31 -24.17
N LEU A 710 3.78 3.10 -24.93
CA LEU A 710 4.33 4.20 -25.72
C LEU A 710 4.96 5.29 -24.86
N ALA A 711 4.32 5.68 -23.77
CA ALA A 711 4.88 6.67 -22.85
C ALA A 711 6.18 6.17 -22.19
N GLU A 712 6.21 4.91 -21.76
CA GLU A 712 7.42 4.27 -21.22
C GLU A 712 8.53 4.19 -22.28
N LEU A 713 8.19 3.77 -23.51
CA LEU A 713 9.13 3.67 -24.62
C LEU A 713 9.73 5.03 -24.99
N ARG A 714 8.94 6.11 -24.95
CA ARG A 714 9.43 7.48 -25.17
C ARG A 714 10.41 7.91 -24.09
N LYS A 715 10.17 7.57 -22.83
CA LYS A 715 11.12 7.87 -21.74
C LYS A 715 12.44 7.10 -21.92
N ILE A 716 12.36 5.83 -22.28
CA ILE A 716 13.52 4.99 -22.61
C ILE A 716 14.31 5.58 -23.80
N GLU A 717 13.60 6.01 -24.86
CA GLU A 717 14.20 6.67 -26.04
C GLU A 717 14.95 7.95 -25.65
N GLN A 718 14.37 8.78 -24.76
CA GLN A 718 15.01 9.99 -24.25
C GLN A 718 16.28 9.69 -23.44
N VAL A 719 16.24 8.72 -22.51
CA VAL A 719 17.42 8.35 -21.72
C VAL A 719 18.54 7.84 -22.65
N ALA A 720 18.21 7.00 -23.62
CA ALA A 720 19.17 6.49 -24.59
C ALA A 720 19.79 7.63 -25.43
N GLU A 721 19.00 8.60 -25.86
CA GLU A 721 19.49 9.76 -26.61
C GLU A 721 20.50 10.59 -25.81
N HIS A 722 20.14 10.99 -24.60
CA HIS A 722 20.99 11.81 -23.75
C HIS A 722 22.28 11.07 -23.38
N ASN A 723 22.21 9.79 -23.08
CA ASN A 723 23.39 8.99 -22.76
C ASN A 723 24.28 8.73 -23.98
N SER A 724 23.72 8.59 -25.18
CA SER A 724 24.53 8.54 -26.41
C SER A 724 25.28 9.85 -26.65
N ILE A 725 24.64 11.00 -26.40
CA ILE A 725 25.29 12.32 -26.53
C ILE A 725 26.40 12.45 -25.47
N ALA A 726 26.11 12.13 -24.21
CA ALA A 726 27.08 12.16 -23.12
C ALA A 726 28.29 11.27 -23.41
N LEU A 727 28.07 10.05 -23.91
CA LEU A 727 29.13 9.11 -24.29
C LEU A 727 30.07 9.72 -25.34
N ASN A 728 29.51 10.32 -26.40
CA ASN A 728 30.29 10.97 -27.44
C ASN A 728 31.04 12.20 -26.92
N LEU A 729 30.44 12.97 -26.02
CA LEU A 729 31.07 14.15 -25.42
C LEU A 729 32.26 13.76 -24.54
N ILE A 730 32.09 12.77 -23.66
CA ILE A 730 33.16 12.25 -22.80
C ILE A 730 34.33 11.76 -23.66
N CYS A 731 34.04 10.99 -24.71
CA CYS A 731 35.07 10.47 -25.62
C CYS A 731 35.79 11.58 -26.41
N ARG A 732 35.09 12.66 -26.82
CA ARG A 732 35.68 13.75 -27.62
C ARG A 732 36.54 14.71 -26.81
N VAL A 733 36.13 15.03 -25.58
CA VAL A 733 36.86 15.97 -24.72
C VAL A 733 38.11 15.29 -24.10
N GLY A 734 38.15 13.96 -24.10
CA GLY A 734 39.32 13.15 -23.77
C GLY A 734 39.41 12.80 -22.28
N ALA A 735 40.07 11.68 -21.98
CA ALA A 735 40.20 11.11 -20.64
C ALA A 735 40.97 12.01 -19.62
N LEU A 736 41.57 13.10 -20.08
CA LEU A 736 42.58 13.88 -19.35
C LEU A 736 42.08 15.24 -18.83
N ASP A 737 40.88 15.70 -19.20
CA ASP A 737 40.36 16.98 -18.71
C ASP A 737 39.70 16.83 -17.32
N ARG A 738 40.47 17.17 -16.27
CA ARG A 738 40.02 17.14 -14.87
C ARG A 738 38.86 18.11 -14.57
N SER A 739 38.52 19.01 -15.49
CA SER A 739 37.37 19.92 -15.34
C SER A 739 36.02 19.24 -15.63
N LEU A 740 36.00 18.06 -16.24
CA LEU A 740 34.76 17.33 -16.52
C LEU A 740 34.24 16.62 -15.28
N LYS A 741 33.06 17.04 -14.82
CA LYS A 741 32.28 16.33 -13.81
C LYS A 741 31.12 15.60 -14.48
N VAL A 742 31.05 14.28 -14.27
CA VAL A 742 29.95 13.44 -14.72
C VAL A 742 29.10 13.06 -13.51
N SER A 743 27.81 13.41 -13.54
CA SER A 743 26.82 12.98 -12.56
C SER A 743 25.71 12.18 -13.23
N PHE A 744 24.95 11.43 -12.44
CA PHE A 744 23.85 10.61 -12.91
C PHE A 744 22.56 11.10 -12.26
N GLU A 745 21.59 11.49 -13.08
CA GLU A 745 20.30 12.05 -12.65
C GLU A 745 19.14 11.23 -13.22
N PHE A 746 18.01 11.16 -12.52
CA PHE A 746 16.81 10.41 -12.93
C PHE A 746 15.73 11.32 -13.53
N SER A 747 16.14 12.28 -14.36
CA SER A 747 15.27 13.34 -14.90
C SER A 747 14.20 12.83 -15.88
N HIS A 748 14.56 11.89 -16.74
CA HIS A 748 13.67 11.36 -17.77
C HIS A 748 12.95 10.08 -17.35
N HIS A 749 13.50 9.35 -16.38
CA HIS A 749 13.03 8.02 -16.03
C HIS A 749 13.40 7.62 -14.58
N PRO A 750 12.50 6.99 -13.82
CA PRO A 750 12.68 6.77 -12.38
C PRO A 750 13.82 5.81 -12.00
N TYR A 751 14.25 4.92 -12.90
CA TYR A 751 15.29 3.93 -12.60
C TYR A 751 16.38 3.79 -13.68
N PHE A 752 16.32 4.57 -14.76
CA PHE A 752 17.39 4.59 -15.76
C PHE A 752 18.05 5.96 -15.70
N ALA A 753 19.31 5.96 -15.27
CA ALA A 753 20.05 7.18 -15.07
C ALA A 753 20.38 7.87 -16.41
N THR A 754 20.39 9.20 -16.36
CA THR A 754 20.88 10.06 -17.44
C THR A 754 22.20 10.68 -17.01
N ALA A 755 23.25 10.46 -17.81
CA ALA A 755 24.57 11.03 -17.58
C ALA A 755 24.54 12.53 -17.91
N VAL A 756 24.86 13.35 -16.91
CA VAL A 756 24.98 14.80 -17.04
C VAL A 756 26.45 15.16 -16.97
N VAL A 757 26.95 15.78 -18.04
CA VAL A 757 28.36 16.15 -18.20
C VAL A 757 28.47 17.66 -18.06
N LYS A 758 29.13 18.14 -17.01
CA LYS A 758 29.37 19.57 -16.76
C LYS A 758 30.87 19.85 -16.78
N ARG A 759 31.25 20.98 -17.38
CA ARG A 759 32.59 21.57 -17.17
C ARG A 759 32.53 22.39 -15.89
N SER A 760 33.48 22.15 -14.98
CA SER A 760 33.64 22.86 -13.71
C SER A 760 34.04 24.31 -13.90
#